data_AF-A0A3L6P3C2-F1
#
_entry.id   AF-A0A3L6P3C2-F1
#
_cell.length_a   1.000
_cell.length_b   1.000
_cell.length_c   1.000
_cell.angle_alpha   90.00
_cell.angle_beta   90.00
_cell.angle_gamma   90.00
#
_symmetry.space_group_name_H-M   'P 1'
#
loop_
_entity.id
_entity.type
_entity.pdbx_description
1 polymer ?
#
loop_
_entity_poly.entity_id
_entity_poly.type
_entity_poly.pdbx_seq_one_letter_code
_entity_poly.pdbx_strand_id
1 'polypeptide(L)'
;MAVRKDKDTAEAQFSQILDDASKLYSSDSKDKLGDFLSPPINNVTDLIKQVDKQNDQFTKFREKRQSIFSAMAACLTPVEVIGEIVSGAAADSFAPAEGIFGAVAYLIGAARDVSSAYDTIVELFEHLKDFTSRLDVYVQYKMGNALRNKVVNILAQLFEVFVLAAKEVRRGRFKAYFRTVFGKGTPVQEALDKLKALNIGEERQVLADTYGGVNKLNLTTENMQSKLEEMNETMMQMRSEGRERTIAAHQDKLKEILDPSPFPEDFFAMFNKSRAESTGDWILTDGGFNAWLDRKTNFLWITGAAGTGKSYLTTRLVSWGTEHIPRLAYFYFRDNNPETRSVLQALRDLAYQLSESDPFYAKKLLKNLRSIDEIRTIPSAYRKLFVQPFQQEEQQKAIYIFLDGIDEADSAEVEELLQQMGSDDESDKRPKHVTLQVALIGRTYMTEAVTYTLDPGNRGTQVITTLHVTPDRNAEDVKLYIENSVWHLRNLSRTPPDFRQKIIDAMIKQADGLFILAKFMLEDISRKRHPQSILTSLQSYPKEINGIIGQTLKNLSETLYEDQTRDLNEMLQWVACAEEVLSLEQLEAVLIMRFGDPPFHLEETLRGQYACFFELEREDGLTTDDLIREHEKQQRIKNGDLGSGRRSSSASRPGSGRSGSPKSPTVFGRSPDLGRNLSPLRRTSPIQALGPGRGSPGRGVSPAANSDLFDPMSEMDFRSSKTNTWITFFHSSVKEFFSTQNSSKLGAGIGFDPLISRIHILRTCLSIFTNKAAFEKYRLGASGRESMKHTCT
;
A
#
# COMPACT_ATOMS: atom_id res chain seq x y z
N MET A 1 -6.82 48.76 33.43
CA MET A 1 -6.82 50.12 34.04
C MET A 1 -5.49 50.38 34.73
N ALA A 2 -4.46 50.87 34.02
CA ALA A 2 -3.20 51.37 34.60
C ALA A 2 -2.32 52.09 33.54
N VAL A 3 -2.88 53.01 32.73
CA VAL A 3 -2.11 53.70 31.66
C VAL A 3 -2.22 55.25 31.75
N ARG A 4 -2.69 55.79 32.88
CA ARG A 4 -2.94 57.25 33.01
C ARG A 4 -1.92 58.04 33.83
N LYS A 5 -0.77 57.47 34.22
CA LYS A 5 0.20 58.17 35.11
C LYS A 5 1.45 58.76 34.45
N ASP A 6 1.82 58.37 33.23
CA ASP A 6 3.09 58.85 32.61
C ASP A 6 2.93 60.08 31.71
N LYS A 7 1.70 60.44 31.31
CA LYS A 7 1.47 61.66 30.50
C LYS A 7 1.91 62.93 31.24
N ASP A 8 1.87 62.93 32.57
CA ASP A 8 2.07 64.12 33.39
C ASP A 8 3.54 64.47 33.67
N THR A 9 4.51 63.56 33.54
CA THR A 9 5.88 63.85 34.01
C THR A 9 6.72 64.67 33.03
N ALA A 10 6.66 64.37 31.73
CA ALA A 10 7.49 65.07 30.72
C ALA A 10 6.89 66.43 30.32
N GLU A 11 5.56 66.52 30.20
CA GLU A 11 4.86 67.80 29.99
C GLU A 11 5.02 68.70 31.22
N ALA A 12 4.93 68.16 32.45
CA ALA A 12 5.23 68.95 33.65
C ALA A 12 6.70 69.36 33.75
N GLN A 13 7.65 68.51 33.30
CA GLN A 13 9.06 68.88 33.20
C GLN A 13 9.26 70.02 32.20
N PHE A 14 8.57 70.01 31.06
CA PHE A 14 8.62 71.13 30.12
C PHE A 14 8.02 72.40 30.72
N SER A 15 6.85 72.32 31.38
CA SER A 15 6.27 73.46 32.09
C SER A 15 7.22 74.00 33.17
N GLN A 16 7.93 73.11 33.88
CA GLN A 16 8.92 73.49 34.88
C GLN A 16 10.16 74.16 34.25
N ILE A 17 10.66 73.64 33.12
CA ILE A 17 11.76 74.26 32.36
C ILE A 17 11.33 75.63 31.81
N LEU A 18 10.09 75.76 31.35
CA LEU A 18 9.51 77.01 30.89
C LEU A 18 9.39 78.03 32.03
N ASP A 19 8.94 77.60 33.21
CA ASP A 19 8.85 78.42 34.42
C ASP A 19 10.21 78.85 34.94
N ASP A 20 11.19 77.94 34.97
CA ASP A 20 12.56 78.22 35.42
C ASP A 20 13.31 79.11 34.42
N ALA A 21 13.11 78.92 33.12
CA ALA A 21 13.58 79.81 32.07
C ALA A 21 12.96 81.22 32.20
N SER A 22 11.65 81.30 32.51
CA SER A 22 10.93 82.55 32.75
C SER A 22 11.46 83.31 33.99
N LYS A 23 11.78 82.59 35.08
CA LYS A 23 12.42 83.14 36.29
C LYS A 23 13.87 83.58 36.06
N LEU A 24 14.66 82.76 35.35
CA LEU A 24 16.03 83.10 34.97
C LEU A 24 16.09 84.35 34.09
N TYR A 25 15.01 84.68 33.39
CA TYR A 25 14.93 85.82 32.48
C TYR A 25 14.34 87.09 33.13
N SER A 26 13.30 86.96 33.95
CA SER A 26 12.64 88.10 34.64
C SER A 26 13.49 88.78 35.73
N SER A 27 14.60 88.16 36.14
CA SER A 27 15.54 88.74 37.10
C SER A 27 16.43 89.87 36.54
N ASP A 28 16.49 90.07 35.22
CA ASP A 28 17.44 90.99 34.57
C ASP A 28 16.81 91.86 33.44
N SER A 29 15.50 91.78 33.20
CA SER A 29 14.79 92.48 32.09
C SER A 29 13.42 93.01 32.50
N LYS A 30 12.94 94.09 31.86
CA LYS A 30 11.58 94.65 32.03
C LYS A 30 10.49 93.91 31.23
N ASP A 31 10.89 92.98 30.36
CA ASP A 31 9.97 92.21 29.51
C ASP A 31 9.71 90.82 30.11
N LYS A 32 8.47 90.32 30.10
CA LYS A 32 8.14 88.97 30.58
C LYS A 32 8.27 87.96 29.44
N LEU A 33 8.73 86.73 29.76
CA LEU A 33 8.86 85.66 28.76
C LEU A 33 7.53 85.38 28.02
N GLY A 34 6.40 85.58 28.71
CA GLY A 34 5.04 85.41 28.16
C GLY A 34 4.63 86.43 27.08
N ASP A 35 5.27 87.60 27.02
CA ASP A 35 4.98 88.60 25.97
C ASP A 35 5.51 88.15 24.59
N PHE A 36 6.42 87.16 24.55
CA PHE A 36 7.07 86.65 23.33
C PHE A 36 6.38 85.42 22.73
N LEU A 37 5.48 84.78 23.48
CA LEU A 37 4.64 83.68 22.99
C LEU A 37 3.34 84.20 22.34
N SER A 38 3.25 85.51 22.10
CA SER A 38 2.09 86.17 21.50
C SER A 38 2.49 87.04 20.30
N PRO A 39 1.91 86.83 19.10
CA PRO A 39 0.97 85.75 18.75
C PRO A 39 1.65 84.37 18.72
N PRO A 40 0.87 83.28 18.90
CA PRO A 40 1.39 81.91 18.87
C PRO A 40 1.97 81.60 17.48
N ILE A 41 3.16 80.98 17.46
CA ILE A 41 3.86 80.59 16.23
C ILE A 41 3.78 79.06 16.14
N ASN A 42 3.02 78.55 15.18
CA ASN A 42 2.68 77.12 15.12
C ASN A 42 3.51 76.32 14.11
N ASN A 43 4.17 76.98 13.17
CA ASN A 43 4.98 76.33 12.13
C ASN A 43 6.16 77.23 11.73
N VAL A 44 7.13 76.64 11.01
CA VAL A 44 8.32 77.33 10.54
C VAL A 44 7.97 78.48 9.57
N THR A 45 6.88 78.37 8.82
CA THR A 45 6.44 79.41 7.88
C THR A 45 5.98 80.67 8.62
N ASP A 46 5.23 80.51 9.70
CA ASP A 46 4.77 81.61 10.56
C ASP A 46 5.94 82.22 11.34
N LEU A 47 6.90 81.39 11.75
CA LEU A 47 8.15 81.86 12.36
C LEU A 47 8.95 82.76 11.42
N ILE A 48 9.14 82.34 10.16
CA ILE A 48 9.84 83.15 9.15
C ILE A 48 9.14 84.49 8.96
N LYS A 49 7.82 84.51 8.78
CA LYS A 49 7.05 85.76 8.60
C LYS A 49 7.21 86.70 9.79
N GLN A 50 7.17 86.16 11.01
CA GLN A 50 7.26 86.96 12.23
C GLN A 50 8.68 87.53 12.43
N VAL A 51 9.72 86.71 12.23
CA VAL A 51 11.12 87.13 12.32
C VAL A 51 11.44 88.19 11.28
N ASP A 52 10.94 88.01 10.06
CA ASP A 52 11.10 88.97 8.96
C ASP A 52 10.49 90.33 9.31
N LYS A 53 9.21 90.33 9.72
CA LYS A 53 8.49 91.56 10.09
C LYS A 53 9.17 92.33 11.22
N GLN A 54 9.74 91.64 12.21
CA GLN A 54 10.37 92.28 13.36
C GLN A 54 11.77 92.84 13.06
N ASN A 55 12.47 92.30 12.06
CA ASN A 55 13.88 92.61 11.81
C ASN A 55 14.17 93.24 10.44
N ASP A 56 13.20 93.38 9.54
CA ASP A 56 13.39 93.92 8.19
C ASP A 56 13.94 95.36 8.17
N GLN A 57 13.68 96.14 9.22
CA GLN A 57 14.24 97.48 9.40
C GLN A 57 15.76 97.50 9.64
N PHE A 58 16.39 96.36 9.94
CA PHE A 58 17.83 96.25 10.25
C PHE A 58 18.65 95.85 9.02
N THR A 59 19.76 96.57 8.76
CA THR A 59 20.50 96.45 7.49
C THR A 59 21.33 95.17 7.42
N LYS A 60 22.02 94.80 8.50
CA LYS A 60 22.83 93.59 8.59
C LYS A 60 21.98 92.32 8.68
N PHE A 61 20.74 92.43 9.17
CA PHE A 61 19.78 91.33 9.08
C PHE A 61 19.42 91.04 7.62
N ARG A 62 19.11 92.06 6.82
CA ARG A 62 18.77 91.90 5.39
C ARG A 62 19.89 91.25 4.58
N GLU A 63 21.15 91.57 4.88
CA GLU A 63 22.32 90.95 4.24
C GLU A 63 22.44 89.44 4.52
N LYS A 64 22.00 88.96 5.70
CA LYS A 64 22.14 87.56 6.13
C LYS A 64 20.82 86.78 6.17
N ARG A 65 19.72 87.44 5.84
CA ARG A 65 18.33 86.94 5.89
C ARG A 65 18.19 85.55 5.30
N GLN A 66 18.76 85.31 4.12
CA GLN A 66 18.65 84.01 3.44
C GLN A 66 19.39 82.88 4.16
N SER A 67 20.59 83.15 4.70
CA SER A 67 21.38 82.18 5.46
C SER A 67 20.71 81.85 6.79
N ILE A 68 20.21 82.86 7.51
CA ILE A 68 19.47 82.68 8.77
C ILE A 68 18.20 81.86 8.53
N PHE A 69 17.39 82.21 7.54
CA PHE A 69 16.16 81.47 7.24
C PHE A 69 16.43 80.04 6.77
N SER A 70 17.48 79.82 5.98
CA SER A 70 17.86 78.48 5.53
C SER A 70 18.31 77.59 6.71
N ALA A 71 19.20 78.10 7.57
CA ALA A 71 19.68 77.36 8.73
C ALA A 71 18.57 77.12 9.77
N MET A 72 17.75 78.13 10.03
CA MET A 72 16.60 78.05 10.92
C MET A 72 15.57 77.03 10.43
N ALA A 73 15.16 77.10 9.16
CA ALA A 73 14.19 76.17 8.60
C ALA A 73 14.73 74.72 8.63
N ALA A 74 15.98 74.51 8.21
CA ALA A 74 16.59 73.19 8.24
C ALA A 74 16.67 72.60 9.68
N CYS A 75 16.89 73.44 10.69
CA CYS A 75 16.90 73.01 12.08
C CYS A 75 15.50 72.75 12.65
N LEU A 76 14.48 73.52 12.25
CA LEU A 76 13.19 73.55 12.94
C LEU A 76 12.05 72.80 12.23
N THR A 77 12.16 72.51 10.93
CA THR A 77 11.15 71.71 10.22
C THR A 77 10.93 70.32 10.83
N PRO A 78 11.97 69.56 11.24
CA PRO A 78 11.74 68.28 11.91
C PRO A 78 11.05 68.40 13.27
N VAL A 79 11.23 69.53 13.97
CA VAL A 79 10.59 69.81 15.26
C VAL A 79 9.09 70.06 15.09
N GLU A 80 8.70 70.72 13.99
CA GLU A 80 7.30 70.93 13.60
C GLU A 80 6.57 69.59 13.42
N VAL A 81 7.12 68.70 12.59
CA VAL A 81 6.50 67.41 12.26
C VAL A 81 6.37 66.50 13.49
N ILE A 82 7.38 66.45 14.36
CA ILE A 82 7.28 65.70 15.62
C ILE A 82 6.25 66.31 16.56
N GLY A 83 6.14 67.63 16.62
CA GLY A 83 5.15 68.32 17.44
C GLY A 83 3.73 67.85 17.14
N GLU A 84 3.38 67.73 15.86
CA GLU A 84 2.07 67.25 15.39
C GLU A 84 1.80 65.78 15.73
N ILE A 85 2.84 64.93 15.70
CA ILE A 85 2.69 63.50 16.04
C ILE A 85 2.53 63.31 17.55
N VAL A 86 3.26 64.10 18.35
CA VAL A 86 3.24 63.99 19.81
C VAL A 86 1.92 64.52 20.40
N SER A 87 1.27 65.52 19.80
CA SER A 87 -0.06 65.98 20.22
C SER A 87 -1.15 64.93 19.96
N GLY A 88 -0.95 64.05 18.98
CA GLY A 88 -1.99 63.17 18.47
C GLY A 88 -3.09 63.97 17.76
N ALA A 89 -4.14 63.33 17.25
CA ALA A 89 -5.21 63.98 16.47
C ALA A 89 -6.09 65.01 17.24
N ALA A 90 -5.61 65.57 18.35
CA ALA A 90 -6.20 66.72 19.02
C ALA A 90 -5.74 68.01 18.32
N ALA A 91 -6.64 68.97 18.13
CA ALA A 91 -6.38 70.22 17.40
C ALA A 91 -5.54 71.26 18.18
N ASP A 92 -4.99 70.88 19.33
CA ASP A 92 -4.17 71.75 20.18
C ASP A 92 -2.68 71.58 19.83
N SER A 93 -1.96 72.70 19.63
CA SER A 93 -0.52 72.72 19.37
C SER A 93 0.27 72.07 20.51
N PHE A 94 1.31 71.29 20.17
CA PHE A 94 2.21 70.76 21.18
C PHE A 94 3.02 71.90 21.81
N ALA A 95 2.67 72.28 23.05
CA ALA A 95 3.22 73.43 23.75
C ALA A 95 4.76 73.55 23.72
N PRO A 96 5.54 72.45 23.77
CA PRO A 96 6.99 72.54 23.61
C PRO A 96 7.50 72.99 22.24
N ALA A 97 6.87 72.55 21.14
CA ALA A 97 7.27 72.97 19.80
C ALA A 97 6.97 74.46 19.57
N GLU A 98 5.80 74.92 20.02
CA GLU A 98 5.40 76.33 19.98
C GLU A 98 6.37 77.20 20.81
N GLY A 99 6.76 76.73 22.00
CA GLY A 99 7.76 77.39 22.83
C GLY A 99 9.12 77.52 22.13
N ILE A 100 9.59 76.48 21.44
CA ILE A 100 10.85 76.50 20.68
C ILE A 100 10.80 77.57 19.58
N PHE A 101 9.71 77.65 18.81
CA PHE A 101 9.56 78.66 17.77
C PHE A 101 9.57 80.09 18.35
N GLY A 102 8.87 80.32 19.47
CA GLY A 102 8.90 81.60 20.18
C GLY A 102 10.31 81.97 20.69
N ALA A 103 11.05 81.02 21.26
CA ALA A 103 12.42 81.22 21.74
C ALA A 103 13.39 81.58 20.59
N VAL A 104 13.20 80.97 19.42
CA VAL A 104 14.01 81.27 18.23
C VAL A 104 13.71 82.65 17.66
N ALA A 105 12.43 83.02 17.55
CA ALA A 105 12.05 84.37 17.11
C ALA A 105 12.71 85.44 17.99
N TYR A 106 12.69 85.18 19.30
CA TYR A 106 13.29 86.03 20.30
C TYR A 106 14.83 86.08 20.22
N LEU A 107 15.50 84.93 20.03
CA LEU A 107 16.95 84.86 19.83
C LEU A 107 17.42 85.74 18.67
N ILE A 108 16.72 85.68 17.54
CA ILE A 108 17.06 86.47 16.33
C ILE A 108 16.79 87.95 16.57
N GLY A 109 15.68 88.31 17.22
CA GLY A 109 15.37 89.70 17.59
C GLY A 109 16.34 90.32 18.60
N ALA A 110 16.94 89.52 19.48
CA ALA A 110 17.91 89.98 20.47
C ALA A 110 19.23 90.48 19.84
N ALA A 111 19.53 90.08 18.59
CA ALA A 111 20.77 90.43 17.90
C ALA A 111 20.86 91.90 17.45
N ARG A 112 19.74 92.65 17.38
CA ARG A 112 19.64 94.12 17.14
C ARG A 112 20.67 94.69 16.13
N ASP A 113 20.72 94.15 14.91
CA ASP A 113 21.61 94.59 13.83
C ASP A 113 23.12 94.33 14.05
N VAL A 114 23.48 93.34 14.87
CA VAL A 114 24.87 92.90 15.06
C VAL A 114 25.20 91.73 14.13
N SER A 115 25.91 92.01 13.04
CA SER A 115 26.27 91.03 12.00
C SER A 115 26.99 89.78 12.54
N SER A 116 27.88 89.92 13.52
CA SER A 116 28.59 88.79 14.13
C SER A 116 27.69 87.94 15.02
N ALA A 117 26.59 88.48 15.56
CA ALA A 117 25.63 87.70 16.34
C ALA A 117 24.77 86.82 15.41
N TYR A 118 24.45 87.30 14.20
CA TYR A 118 23.74 86.51 13.20
C TYR A 118 24.55 85.31 12.69
N ASP A 119 25.86 85.45 12.49
CA ASP A 119 26.72 84.31 12.11
C ASP A 119 26.69 83.21 13.16
N THR A 120 26.82 83.57 14.44
CA THR A 120 26.79 82.59 15.53
C THR A 120 25.43 81.94 15.69
N ILE A 121 24.34 82.67 15.43
CA ILE A 121 22.99 82.09 15.44
C ILE A 121 22.86 81.05 14.31
N VAL A 122 23.43 81.32 13.13
CA VAL A 122 23.49 80.36 12.02
C VAL A 122 24.32 79.12 12.41
N GLU A 123 25.52 79.31 12.98
CA GLU A 123 26.35 78.20 13.47
C GLU A 123 25.65 77.36 14.55
N LEU A 124 24.90 77.99 15.46
CA LEU A 124 24.10 77.29 16.46
C LEU A 124 23.02 76.44 15.79
N PHE A 125 22.30 76.96 14.79
CA PHE A 125 21.32 76.19 14.05
C PHE A 125 21.96 75.03 13.29
N GLU A 126 23.14 75.22 12.70
CA GLU A 126 23.88 74.13 12.02
C GLU A 126 24.30 73.04 13.00
N HIS A 127 24.78 73.40 14.20
CA HIS A 127 25.09 72.42 15.24
C HIS A 127 23.86 71.67 15.77
N LEU A 128 22.69 72.32 15.77
CA LEU A 128 21.44 71.71 16.22
C LEU A 128 20.75 70.89 15.12
N LYS A 129 21.03 71.18 13.85
CA LYS A 129 20.46 70.52 12.68
C LYS A 129 20.73 69.01 12.64
N ASP A 130 21.95 68.57 12.99
CA ASP A 130 22.29 67.14 13.01
C ASP A 130 21.44 66.35 14.01
N PHE A 131 20.95 67.02 15.08
CA PHE A 131 20.05 66.41 16.05
C PHE A 131 18.61 66.42 15.55
N THR A 132 18.14 67.56 15.05
CA THR A 132 16.75 67.68 14.63
C THR A 132 16.48 66.90 13.35
N SER A 133 17.43 66.72 12.43
CA SER A 133 17.21 65.90 11.22
C SER A 133 16.91 64.43 11.52
N ARG A 134 17.39 63.88 12.64
CA ARG A 134 17.08 62.49 13.06
C ARG A 134 15.64 62.35 13.53
N LEU A 135 15.05 63.43 14.02
CA LEU A 135 13.66 63.45 14.47
C LEU A 135 12.68 63.07 13.33
N ASP A 136 13.06 63.37 12.08
CA ASP A 136 12.27 63.06 10.89
C ASP A 136 12.12 61.54 10.64
N VAL A 137 13.04 60.71 11.14
CA VAL A 137 12.96 59.24 10.99
C VAL A 137 11.81 58.64 11.81
N TYR A 138 11.43 59.28 12.92
CA TYR A 138 10.34 58.80 13.78
C TYR A 138 8.94 59.04 13.21
N VAL A 139 8.84 59.75 12.08
CA VAL A 139 7.58 60.03 11.37
C VAL A 139 7.02 58.77 10.73
N GLN A 140 7.86 57.79 10.40
CA GLN A 140 7.45 56.60 9.65
C GLN A 140 6.94 55.44 10.54
N TYR A 141 7.06 55.54 11.86
CA TYR A 141 6.75 54.43 12.79
C TYR A 141 6.01 54.89 14.05
N LYS A 142 5.16 54.03 14.60
CA LYS A 142 4.40 54.32 15.83
C LYS A 142 5.34 54.32 17.05
N MET A 143 5.66 55.50 17.57
CA MET A 143 6.56 55.68 18.73
C MET A 143 6.02 54.99 19.99
N GLY A 144 6.85 54.16 20.63
CA GLY A 144 6.57 53.60 21.96
C GLY A 144 6.61 54.66 23.06
N ASN A 145 5.94 54.40 24.19
CA ASN A 145 5.83 55.39 25.29
C ASN A 145 7.20 55.80 25.86
N ALA A 146 8.17 54.89 25.96
CA ALA A 146 9.51 55.18 26.45
C ALA A 146 10.29 56.10 25.50
N LEU A 147 10.20 55.85 24.19
CA LEU A 147 10.82 56.69 23.16
C LEU A 147 10.16 58.08 23.11
N ARG A 148 8.83 58.14 23.20
CA ARG A 148 8.07 59.41 23.27
C ARG A 148 8.57 60.29 24.42
N ASN A 149 8.76 59.74 25.61
CA ASN A 149 9.27 60.48 26.76
C ASN A 149 10.70 61.00 26.54
N LYS A 150 11.57 60.24 25.86
CA LYS A 150 12.93 60.70 25.50
C LYS A 150 12.90 61.85 24.49
N VAL A 151 12.05 61.77 23.47
CA VAL A 151 11.87 62.84 22.46
C VAL A 151 11.38 64.14 23.11
N VAL A 152 10.40 64.06 24.02
CA VAL A 152 9.91 65.26 24.74
C VAL A 152 11.01 65.91 25.57
N ASN A 153 11.86 65.12 26.25
CA ASN A 153 12.99 65.65 27.01
C ASN A 153 14.05 66.30 26.12
N ILE A 154 14.28 65.76 24.92
CA ILE A 154 15.19 66.35 23.93
C ILE A 154 14.66 67.70 23.44
N LEU A 155 13.35 67.80 23.14
CA LEU A 155 12.72 69.06 22.75
C LEU A 155 12.76 70.11 23.86
N ALA A 156 12.53 69.70 25.12
CA ALA A 156 12.65 70.59 26.27
C ALA A 156 14.08 71.13 26.44
N GLN A 157 15.09 70.27 26.28
CA GLN A 157 16.50 70.69 26.35
C GLN A 157 16.88 71.61 25.17
N LEU A 158 16.31 71.38 23.98
CA LEU A 158 16.49 72.23 22.80
C LEU A 158 15.91 73.64 23.04
N PHE A 159 14.73 73.74 23.65
CA PHE A 159 14.13 75.00 24.07
C PHE A 159 15.04 75.76 25.04
N GLU A 160 15.59 75.09 26.06
CA GLU A 160 16.51 75.69 27.03
C GLU A 160 17.77 76.26 26.36
N VAL A 161 18.35 75.55 25.38
CA VAL A 161 19.50 76.02 24.60
C VAL A 161 19.19 77.35 23.90
N PHE A 162 18.03 77.48 23.25
CA PHE A 162 17.66 78.72 22.56
C PHE A 162 17.43 79.89 23.51
N VAL A 163 16.80 79.65 24.67
CA VAL A 163 16.56 80.70 25.67
C VAL A 163 17.87 81.19 26.28
N LEU A 164 18.78 80.28 26.64
CA LEU A 164 20.09 80.63 27.18
C LEU A 164 20.94 81.39 26.17
N ALA A 165 20.92 80.97 24.89
CA ALA A 165 21.58 81.68 23.81
C ALA A 165 21.04 83.12 23.68
N ALA A 166 19.72 83.30 23.73
CA ALA A 166 19.09 84.61 23.57
C ALA A 166 19.42 85.58 24.72
N LYS A 167 19.52 85.05 25.95
CA LYS A 167 19.93 85.82 27.14
C LYS A 167 21.35 86.35 27.02
N GLU A 168 22.28 85.53 26.53
CA GLU A 168 23.69 85.93 26.40
C GLU A 168 23.93 86.90 25.22
N VAL A 169 23.15 86.80 24.13
CA VAL A 169 23.15 87.79 23.04
C VAL A 169 22.75 89.18 23.58
N ARG A 170 21.67 89.26 24.37
CA ARG A 170 21.12 90.54 24.87
C ARG A 170 22.01 91.24 25.90
N ARG A 171 22.79 90.49 26.68
CA ARG A 171 23.73 91.05 27.69
C ARG A 171 24.96 91.73 27.08
N GLY A 172 25.09 91.78 25.76
CA GLY A 172 26.18 92.48 25.05
C GLY A 172 27.56 91.82 25.20
N ARG A 173 27.66 90.73 25.98
CA ARG A 173 28.90 89.94 26.18
C ARG A 173 29.23 89.02 25.02
N PHE A 174 28.35 88.94 24.02
CA PHE A 174 28.46 88.07 22.87
C PHE A 174 29.74 88.31 22.02
N LYS A 175 30.27 89.55 22.01
CA LYS A 175 31.50 89.91 21.28
C LYS A 175 32.78 89.40 21.96
N ALA A 176 32.80 89.28 23.29
CA ALA A 176 33.92 88.72 24.06
C ALA A 176 33.95 87.18 24.03
N TYR A 177 32.83 86.58 23.61
CA TYR A 177 32.60 85.15 23.62
C TYR A 177 32.90 84.47 22.27
N PHE A 178 33.37 85.20 21.25
CA PHE A 178 33.69 84.65 19.92
C PHE A 178 34.75 83.52 19.93
N ARG A 179 35.53 83.34 21.01
CA ARG A 179 36.41 82.15 21.19
C ARG A 179 35.87 81.12 22.18
N THR A 180 34.72 81.38 22.80
CA THR A 180 34.27 80.69 24.01
C THR A 180 32.77 80.35 24.03
N VAL A 181 31.96 80.64 23.01
CA VAL A 181 30.58 80.10 22.92
C VAL A 181 30.59 78.56 22.93
N PHE A 182 31.63 77.95 22.35
CA PHE A 182 31.95 76.51 22.44
C PHE A 182 33.13 76.19 23.38
N GLY A 183 33.54 77.13 24.24
CA GLY A 183 34.60 76.92 25.23
C GLY A 183 34.07 76.24 26.50
N LYS A 184 34.90 75.44 27.17
CA LYS A 184 34.48 74.71 28.40
C LYS A 184 34.01 75.69 29.49
N GLY A 185 32.80 75.48 30.02
CA GLY A 185 32.29 76.15 31.24
C GLY A 185 31.19 77.21 31.04
N THR A 186 30.53 77.25 29.88
CA THR A 186 29.44 78.21 29.61
C THR A 186 28.08 77.53 29.79
N PRO A 187 27.03 78.25 30.23
CA PRO A 187 25.70 77.66 30.43
C PRO A 187 25.11 77.04 29.14
N VAL A 188 25.42 77.62 27.98
CA VAL A 188 24.96 77.12 26.67
C VAL A 188 25.68 75.81 26.30
N GLN A 189 26.99 75.70 26.55
CA GLN A 189 27.75 74.48 26.29
C GLN A 189 27.31 73.33 27.21
N GLU A 190 27.02 73.62 28.48
CA GLU A 190 26.52 72.62 29.43
C GLU A 190 25.14 72.07 28.99
N ALA A 191 24.25 72.93 28.50
CA ALA A 191 22.97 72.54 27.92
C ALA A 191 23.14 71.71 26.63
N LEU A 192 24.10 72.07 25.76
CA LEU A 192 24.44 71.29 24.57
C LEU A 192 25.04 69.92 24.92
N ASP A 193 25.87 69.81 25.96
CA ASP A 193 26.45 68.53 26.39
C ASP A 193 25.40 67.63 27.06
N LYS A 194 24.44 68.22 27.81
CA LYS A 194 23.24 67.51 28.30
C LYS A 194 22.38 67.00 27.15
N LEU A 195 22.16 67.82 26.12
CA LEU A 195 21.43 67.42 24.91
C LEU A 195 22.12 66.22 24.22
N LYS A 196 23.45 66.25 24.09
CA LYS A 196 24.22 65.11 23.54
C LYS A 196 24.10 63.84 24.40
N ALA A 197 24.10 63.96 25.72
CA ALA A 197 23.94 62.81 26.61
C ALA A 197 22.53 62.19 26.53
N LEU A 198 21.50 63.04 26.45
CA LEU A 198 20.12 62.60 26.24
C LEU A 198 19.96 61.90 24.89
N ASN A 199 20.65 62.39 23.85
CA ASN A 199 20.68 61.80 22.52
C ASN A 199 21.30 60.38 22.52
N ILE A 200 22.42 60.16 23.21
CA ILE A 200 23.02 58.81 23.36
C ILE A 200 22.06 57.85 24.09
N GLY A 201 21.29 58.36 25.06
CA GLY A 201 20.29 57.58 25.77
C GLY A 201 19.07 57.23 24.93
N GLU A 202 18.74 58.03 23.93
CA GLU A 202 17.67 57.80 22.95
C GLU A 202 18.08 56.73 21.92
N GLU A 203 19.29 56.85 21.36
CA GLU A 203 19.85 55.86 20.42
C GLU A 203 19.84 54.44 20.98
N ARG A 204 20.21 54.28 22.26
CA ARG A 204 20.18 52.97 22.95
C ARG A 204 18.77 52.41 23.11
N GLN A 205 17.77 53.26 23.29
CA GLN A 205 16.38 52.84 23.41
C GLN A 205 15.81 52.38 22.06
N VAL A 206 16.11 53.09 20.98
CA VAL A 206 15.73 52.69 19.61
C VAL A 206 16.33 51.33 19.25
N LEU A 207 17.59 51.09 19.63
CA LEU A 207 18.25 49.81 19.40
C LEU A 207 17.54 48.65 20.13
N ALA A 208 17.10 48.88 21.38
CA ALA A 208 16.40 47.89 22.19
C ALA A 208 14.99 47.58 21.66
N ASP A 209 14.23 48.61 21.28
CA ASP A 209 12.88 48.46 20.72
C ASP A 209 12.92 47.77 19.35
N THR A 210 13.94 48.07 18.53
CA THR A 210 14.17 47.40 17.24
C THR A 210 14.52 45.92 17.43
N TYR A 211 15.39 45.59 18.38
CA TYR A 211 15.75 44.20 18.68
C TYR A 211 14.54 43.38 19.16
N GLY A 212 13.70 43.95 20.02
CA GLY A 212 12.46 43.33 20.47
C GLY A 212 11.44 43.10 19.35
N GLY A 213 11.31 44.09 18.44
CA GLY A 213 10.45 43.99 17.26
C GLY A 213 10.89 42.91 16.28
N VAL A 214 12.19 42.86 15.95
CA VAL A 214 12.76 41.85 15.03
C VAL A 214 12.66 40.44 15.62
N ASN A 215 12.94 40.27 16.91
CA ASN A 215 12.85 38.95 17.54
C ASN A 215 11.40 38.42 17.56
N LYS A 216 10.42 39.31 17.80
CA LYS A 216 9.00 38.95 17.70
C LYS A 216 8.59 38.56 16.29
N LEU A 217 9.11 39.25 15.27
CA LEU A 217 8.89 38.90 13.87
C LEU A 217 9.48 37.53 13.54
N ASN A 218 10.71 37.24 13.97
CA ASN A 218 11.34 35.94 13.74
C ASN A 218 10.52 34.79 14.35
N LEU A 219 10.09 34.91 15.61
CA LEU A 219 9.24 33.92 16.26
C LEU A 219 7.88 33.74 15.55
N THR A 220 7.31 34.82 15.01
CA THR A 220 6.04 34.72 14.29
C THR A 220 6.22 34.07 12.91
N THR A 221 7.34 34.35 12.25
CA THR A 221 7.73 33.73 10.97
C THR A 221 8.01 32.24 11.13
N GLU A 222 8.75 31.83 12.18
CA GLU A 222 9.02 30.41 12.47
C GLU A 222 7.72 29.64 12.76
N ASN A 223 6.82 30.22 13.57
CA ASN A 223 5.50 29.63 13.82
C ASN A 223 4.63 29.55 12.56
N MET A 224 4.73 30.52 11.65
CA MET A 224 4.03 30.46 10.36
C MET A 224 4.62 29.40 9.44
N GLN A 225 5.94 29.25 9.37
CA GLN A 225 6.59 28.19 8.59
C GLN A 225 6.18 26.81 9.07
N SER A 226 6.23 26.56 10.39
CA SER A 226 5.80 25.28 10.97
C SER A 226 4.33 24.96 10.65
N LYS A 227 3.42 25.93 10.76
CA LYS A 227 2.01 25.72 10.38
C LYS A 227 1.79 25.50 8.90
N LEU A 228 2.59 26.12 8.03
CA LEU A 228 2.53 25.91 6.58
C LEU A 228 3.01 24.50 6.21
N GLU A 229 4.04 23.98 6.88
CA GLU A 229 4.50 22.60 6.71
C GLU A 229 3.42 21.59 7.14
N GLU A 230 2.85 21.76 8.34
CA GLU A 230 1.76 20.92 8.85
C GLU A 230 0.52 20.95 7.94
N MET A 231 0.16 22.13 7.42
CA MET A 231 -0.96 22.28 6.49
C MET A 231 -0.68 21.59 5.14
N ASN A 232 0.56 21.66 4.64
CA ASN A 232 0.94 20.99 3.41
C ASN A 232 0.90 19.47 3.55
N GLU A 233 1.40 18.93 4.67
CA GLU A 233 1.30 17.50 5.01
C GLU A 233 -0.15 17.04 5.10
N THR A 234 -0.98 17.77 5.85
CA THR A 234 -2.42 17.47 5.97
C THR A 234 -3.14 17.51 4.62
N MET A 235 -2.78 18.48 3.75
CA MET A 235 -3.35 18.56 2.40
C MET A 235 -2.91 17.38 1.52
N MET A 236 -1.65 16.93 1.61
CA MET A 236 -1.18 15.74 0.91
C MET A 236 -1.92 14.48 1.38
N GLN A 237 -2.11 14.33 2.70
CA GLN A 237 -2.83 13.20 3.28
C GLN A 237 -4.30 13.19 2.84
N MET A 238 -5.01 14.32 2.92
CA MET A 238 -6.39 14.43 2.43
C MET A 238 -6.53 14.10 0.94
N ARG A 239 -5.54 14.46 0.11
CA ARG A 239 -5.53 14.11 -1.32
C ARG A 239 -5.32 12.61 -1.54
N SER A 240 -4.45 11.97 -0.75
CA SER A 240 -4.23 10.52 -0.80
C SER A 240 -5.49 9.76 -0.40
N GLU A 241 -6.07 10.10 0.76
CA GLU A 241 -7.30 9.49 1.27
C GLU A 241 -8.48 9.73 0.31
N GLY A 242 -8.59 10.93 -0.27
CA GLY A 242 -9.60 11.22 -1.28
C GLY A 242 -9.44 10.39 -2.56
N ARG A 243 -8.20 10.13 -2.99
CA ARG A 243 -7.90 9.27 -4.14
C ARG A 243 -8.23 7.80 -3.84
N GLU A 244 -7.84 7.29 -2.68
CA GLU A 244 -8.15 5.93 -2.23
C GLU A 244 -9.66 5.69 -2.13
N ARG A 245 -10.40 6.61 -1.52
CA ARG A 245 -11.87 6.55 -1.46
C ARG A 245 -12.50 6.53 -2.86
N THR A 246 -11.95 7.29 -3.80
CA THR A 246 -12.44 7.30 -5.18
C THR A 246 -12.15 5.99 -5.89
N ILE A 247 -10.97 5.40 -5.68
CA ILE A 247 -10.60 4.09 -6.24
C ILE A 247 -11.50 2.99 -5.66
N ALA A 248 -11.68 2.96 -4.34
CA ALA A 248 -12.57 2.00 -3.70
C ALA A 248 -14.02 2.14 -4.20
N ALA A 249 -14.55 3.36 -4.28
CA ALA A 249 -15.89 3.60 -4.82
C ALA A 249 -16.03 3.22 -6.31
N HIS A 250 -14.96 3.28 -7.09
CA HIS A 250 -14.95 2.76 -8.46
C HIS A 250 -14.97 1.23 -8.47
N GLN A 251 -14.16 0.59 -7.62
CA GLN A 251 -14.11 -0.86 -7.49
C GLN A 251 -15.46 -1.45 -7.05
N ASP A 252 -16.12 -0.85 -6.06
CA ASP A 252 -17.44 -1.32 -5.58
C ASP A 252 -18.48 -1.30 -6.71
N LYS A 253 -18.52 -0.22 -7.49
CA LYS A 253 -19.43 -0.10 -8.64
C LYS A 253 -19.09 -1.07 -9.76
N LEU A 254 -17.80 -1.27 -10.04
CA LEU A 254 -17.39 -2.24 -11.06
C LEU A 254 -17.69 -3.66 -10.61
N LYS A 255 -17.55 -3.98 -9.32
CA LYS A 255 -17.94 -5.27 -8.77
C LYS A 255 -19.44 -5.53 -8.96
N GLU A 256 -20.29 -4.53 -8.72
CA GLU A 256 -21.74 -4.63 -8.97
C GLU A 256 -22.09 -4.82 -10.45
N ILE A 257 -21.36 -4.18 -11.37
CA ILE A 257 -21.65 -4.23 -12.81
C ILE A 257 -21.07 -5.48 -13.49
N LEU A 258 -19.83 -5.83 -13.14
CA LEU A 258 -19.10 -6.94 -13.77
C LEU A 258 -19.44 -8.28 -13.12
N ASP A 259 -19.89 -8.29 -11.86
CA ASP A 259 -20.22 -9.49 -11.09
C ASP A 259 -19.08 -10.54 -11.15
N PRO A 260 -17.87 -10.19 -10.66
CA PRO A 260 -16.70 -11.04 -10.81
C PRO A 260 -16.80 -12.29 -9.93
N SER A 261 -16.40 -13.44 -10.48
CA SER A 261 -16.37 -14.70 -9.75
C SER A 261 -15.09 -14.84 -8.88
N PRO A 262 -15.11 -15.64 -7.81
CA PRO A 262 -13.92 -15.90 -6.99
C PRO A 262 -12.94 -16.90 -7.63
N PHE A 263 -13.38 -17.64 -8.66
CA PHE A 263 -12.66 -18.80 -9.18
C PHE A 263 -11.23 -18.54 -9.67
N PRO A 264 -10.92 -17.41 -10.38
CA PRO A 264 -9.55 -17.18 -10.84
C PRO A 264 -8.54 -17.19 -9.70
N GLU A 265 -8.85 -16.51 -8.60
CA GLU A 265 -8.00 -16.42 -7.42
C GLU A 265 -7.91 -17.76 -6.69
N ASP A 266 -9.05 -18.46 -6.53
CA ASP A 266 -9.11 -19.77 -5.88
C ASP A 266 -8.23 -20.79 -6.62
N PHE A 267 -8.36 -20.88 -7.95
CA PHE A 267 -7.54 -21.78 -8.76
C PHE A 267 -6.07 -21.37 -8.76
N PHE A 268 -5.76 -20.07 -8.84
CA PHE A 268 -4.38 -19.60 -8.70
C PHE A 268 -3.77 -20.03 -7.37
N ALA A 269 -4.48 -19.82 -6.26
CA ALA A 269 -4.02 -20.21 -4.93
C ALA A 269 -3.83 -21.73 -4.83
N MET A 270 -4.77 -22.51 -5.35
CA MET A 270 -4.73 -23.98 -5.37
C MET A 270 -3.52 -24.52 -6.14
N PHE A 271 -3.30 -24.09 -7.38
CA PHE A 271 -2.17 -24.53 -8.19
C PHE A 271 -0.84 -24.01 -7.63
N ASN A 272 -0.81 -22.79 -7.11
CA ASN A 272 0.44 -22.25 -6.57
C ASN A 272 0.86 -22.96 -5.27
N LYS A 273 -0.10 -23.37 -4.42
CA LYS A 273 0.16 -24.15 -3.20
C LYS A 273 0.68 -25.56 -3.49
N SER A 274 0.16 -26.21 -4.54
CA SER A 274 0.48 -27.60 -4.89
C SER A 274 1.72 -27.74 -5.79
N ARG A 275 2.17 -26.64 -6.41
CA ARG A 275 3.37 -26.62 -7.27
C ARG A 275 4.64 -26.90 -6.46
N ALA A 276 5.50 -27.78 -6.98
CA ALA A 276 6.83 -27.98 -6.42
C ALA A 276 7.72 -26.76 -6.70
N GLU A 277 8.48 -26.32 -5.70
CA GLU A 277 9.40 -25.18 -5.84
C GLU A 277 10.37 -25.38 -7.03
N SER A 278 10.71 -24.28 -7.71
CA SER A 278 11.60 -24.24 -8.89
C SER A 278 11.10 -24.97 -10.15
N THR A 279 9.90 -25.55 -10.15
CA THR A 279 9.32 -26.13 -11.37
C THR A 279 8.74 -25.07 -12.30
N GLY A 280 8.88 -25.30 -13.61
CA GLY A 280 8.34 -24.46 -14.66
C GLY A 280 9.18 -23.23 -15.01
N ASP A 281 10.39 -23.08 -14.45
CA ASP A 281 11.25 -21.91 -14.69
C ASP A 281 11.77 -21.85 -16.13
N TRP A 282 11.88 -22.99 -16.81
CA TRP A 282 12.36 -23.07 -18.19
C TRP A 282 11.54 -22.20 -19.14
N ILE A 283 10.24 -22.02 -18.89
CA ILE A 283 9.34 -21.27 -19.79
C ILE A 283 9.66 -19.78 -19.80
N LEU A 284 10.22 -19.24 -18.72
CA LEU A 284 10.62 -17.83 -18.63
C LEU A 284 11.83 -17.52 -19.52
N THR A 285 12.66 -18.53 -19.78
CA THR A 285 13.81 -18.43 -20.69
C THR A 285 13.47 -18.81 -22.13
N ASP A 286 12.24 -19.23 -22.41
CA ASP A 286 11.83 -19.64 -23.75
C ASP A 286 11.82 -18.46 -24.74
N GLY A 287 12.37 -18.69 -25.94
CA GLY A 287 12.46 -17.65 -26.96
C GLY A 287 11.09 -17.22 -27.51
N GLY A 288 10.13 -18.14 -27.58
CA GLY A 288 8.76 -17.87 -28.04
C GLY A 288 7.97 -17.06 -27.00
N PHE A 289 8.05 -17.44 -25.73
CA PHE A 289 7.47 -16.64 -24.65
C PHE A 289 8.04 -15.22 -24.61
N ASN A 290 9.37 -15.08 -24.67
CA ASN A 290 10.01 -13.77 -24.68
C ASN A 290 9.69 -12.94 -25.94
N ALA A 291 9.53 -13.58 -27.10
CA ALA A 291 9.09 -12.88 -28.32
C ALA A 291 7.67 -12.30 -28.18
N TRP A 292 6.76 -13.04 -27.58
CA TRP A 292 5.42 -12.55 -27.25
C TRP A 292 5.47 -11.45 -26.17
N LEU A 293 6.27 -11.63 -25.13
CA LEU A 293 6.48 -10.60 -24.10
C LEU A 293 7.01 -9.28 -24.70
N ASP A 294 7.93 -9.37 -25.66
CA ASP A 294 8.48 -8.24 -26.44
C ASP A 294 7.47 -7.62 -27.43
N ARG A 295 6.26 -8.18 -27.56
CA ARG A 295 5.18 -7.75 -28.47
C ARG A 295 5.53 -7.94 -29.94
N LYS A 296 6.34 -8.95 -30.28
CA LYS A 296 6.60 -9.35 -31.67
C LYS A 296 5.40 -10.06 -32.30
N THR A 297 4.59 -10.72 -31.46
CA THR A 297 3.33 -11.40 -31.81
C THR A 297 2.29 -11.03 -30.77
N ASN A 298 1.01 -10.91 -31.14
CA ASN A 298 -0.05 -10.57 -30.18
C ASN A 298 -0.57 -11.79 -29.41
N PHE A 299 -0.48 -12.96 -30.02
CA PHE A 299 -1.01 -14.20 -29.46
C PHE A 299 0.11 -15.17 -29.11
N LEU A 300 -0.01 -15.82 -27.97
CA LEU A 300 0.81 -16.96 -27.58
C LEU A 300 -0.09 -18.17 -27.40
N TRP A 301 0.16 -19.24 -28.16
CA TRP A 301 -0.54 -20.51 -28.01
C TRP A 301 0.36 -21.52 -27.31
N ILE A 302 0.07 -21.80 -26.04
CA ILE A 302 0.78 -22.82 -25.27
C ILE A 302 -0.01 -24.11 -25.36
N THR A 303 0.60 -25.14 -25.94
CA THR A 303 -0.11 -26.39 -26.22
C THR A 303 0.66 -27.61 -25.79
N GLY A 304 -0.05 -28.63 -25.30
CA GLY A 304 0.56 -29.89 -24.90
C GLY A 304 -0.46 -30.94 -24.54
N ALA A 305 -0.01 -32.18 -24.46
CA ALA A 305 -0.84 -33.32 -24.07
C ALA A 305 -1.45 -33.12 -22.66
N ALA A 306 -2.48 -33.90 -22.35
CA ALA A 306 -3.05 -33.88 -21.02
C ALA A 306 -2.03 -34.40 -19.99
N GLY A 307 -2.01 -33.83 -18.78
CA GLY A 307 -1.08 -34.24 -17.72
C GLY A 307 0.37 -33.77 -17.88
N THR A 308 0.66 -32.86 -18.82
CA THR A 308 1.99 -32.22 -18.96
C THR A 308 2.20 -31.04 -18.00
N GLY A 309 1.24 -30.69 -17.15
CA GLY A 309 1.42 -29.60 -16.16
C GLY A 309 1.20 -28.19 -16.71
N LYS A 310 0.47 -28.02 -17.82
CA LYS A 310 0.16 -26.72 -18.43
C LYS A 310 -0.40 -25.70 -17.43
N SER A 311 -1.38 -26.07 -16.62
CA SER A 311 -1.96 -25.17 -15.61
C SER A 311 -0.94 -24.73 -14.57
N TYR A 312 -0.03 -25.61 -14.13
CA TYR A 312 1.07 -25.24 -13.24
C TYR A 312 2.08 -24.29 -13.91
N LEU A 313 2.35 -24.48 -15.22
CA LEU A 313 3.15 -23.54 -16.01
C LEU A 313 2.45 -22.18 -16.12
N THR A 314 1.14 -22.16 -16.37
CA THR A 314 0.35 -20.92 -16.40
C THR A 314 0.40 -20.21 -15.05
N THR A 315 0.22 -20.93 -13.94
CA THR A 315 0.34 -20.36 -12.58
C THR A 315 1.75 -19.81 -12.32
N ARG A 316 2.80 -20.49 -12.79
CA ARG A 316 4.18 -19.99 -12.71
C ARG A 316 4.36 -18.68 -13.50
N LEU A 317 3.81 -18.61 -14.71
CA LEU A 317 3.83 -17.42 -15.57
C LEU A 317 3.05 -16.26 -14.94
N VAL A 318 1.86 -16.53 -14.40
CA VAL A 318 1.03 -15.53 -13.71
C VAL A 318 1.73 -15.04 -12.46
N SER A 319 2.28 -15.93 -11.62
CA SER A 319 3.01 -15.54 -10.40
C SER A 319 4.21 -14.65 -10.72
N TRP A 320 4.98 -15.00 -11.76
CA TRP A 320 6.07 -14.14 -12.24
C TRP A 320 5.54 -12.81 -12.78
N GLY A 321 4.49 -12.87 -13.59
CA GLY A 321 3.92 -11.73 -14.27
C GLY A 321 3.31 -10.72 -13.32
N THR A 322 2.63 -11.13 -12.25
CA THR A 322 2.07 -10.21 -11.24
C THR A 322 3.16 -9.35 -10.57
N GLU A 323 4.39 -9.85 -10.47
CA GLU A 323 5.53 -9.11 -9.92
C GLU A 323 6.21 -8.17 -10.94
N HIS A 324 6.14 -8.51 -12.24
CA HIS A 324 6.96 -7.85 -13.29
C HIS A 324 6.12 -7.09 -14.34
N ILE A 325 4.84 -7.38 -14.46
CA ILE A 325 3.92 -6.90 -15.49
C ILE A 325 2.77 -6.13 -14.79
N PRO A 326 2.73 -4.79 -14.88
CA PRO A 326 1.74 -3.99 -14.18
C PRO A 326 0.27 -4.20 -14.61
N ARG A 327 0.02 -4.70 -15.83
CA ARG A 327 -1.32 -4.90 -16.39
C ARG A 327 -1.46 -6.35 -16.85
N LEU A 328 -1.69 -7.23 -15.89
CA LEU A 328 -1.86 -8.65 -16.11
C LEU A 328 -3.21 -9.10 -15.56
N ALA A 329 -3.89 -9.96 -16.30
CA ALA A 329 -5.07 -10.66 -15.83
C ALA A 329 -5.04 -12.11 -16.30
N TYR A 330 -5.74 -12.99 -15.60
CA TYR A 330 -5.74 -14.41 -15.89
C TYR A 330 -7.08 -15.07 -15.56
N PHE A 331 -7.37 -16.18 -16.21
CA PHE A 331 -8.54 -17.00 -15.93
C PHE A 331 -8.23 -18.48 -16.15
N TYR A 332 -8.81 -19.36 -15.33
CA TYR A 332 -8.70 -20.81 -15.44
C TYR A 332 -10.07 -21.38 -15.78
N PHE A 333 -10.23 -21.87 -17.00
CA PHE A 333 -11.41 -22.61 -17.40
C PHE A 333 -11.38 -24.01 -16.81
N ARG A 334 -12.55 -24.49 -16.36
CA ARG A 334 -12.72 -25.86 -15.86
C ARG A 334 -14.05 -26.42 -16.36
N ASP A 335 -14.03 -27.68 -16.81
CA ASP A 335 -15.18 -28.31 -17.44
C ASP A 335 -16.25 -28.81 -16.45
N ASN A 336 -16.04 -28.55 -15.16
CA ASN A 336 -16.78 -29.14 -14.06
C ASN A 336 -17.68 -28.12 -13.32
N ASN A 337 -17.64 -26.85 -13.71
CA ASN A 337 -18.47 -25.79 -13.18
C ASN A 337 -18.93 -24.85 -14.33
N PRO A 338 -20.24 -24.63 -14.53
CA PRO A 338 -20.77 -23.80 -15.62
C PRO A 338 -20.22 -22.37 -15.66
N GLU A 339 -20.02 -21.73 -14.51
CA GLU A 339 -19.47 -20.37 -14.45
C GLU A 339 -18.01 -20.36 -14.92
N THR A 340 -17.23 -21.38 -14.54
CA THR A 340 -15.84 -21.53 -14.99
C THR A 340 -15.71 -21.99 -16.44
N ARG A 341 -16.79 -22.50 -17.06
CA ARG A 341 -16.85 -22.82 -18.50
C ARG A 341 -17.17 -21.59 -19.34
N SER A 342 -17.82 -20.59 -18.76
CA SER A 342 -18.28 -19.42 -19.50
C SER A 342 -17.12 -18.46 -19.82
N VAL A 343 -16.89 -18.25 -21.10
CA VAL A 343 -15.99 -17.23 -21.62
C VAL A 343 -16.54 -15.84 -21.30
N LEU A 344 -17.86 -15.68 -21.27
CA LEU A 344 -18.48 -14.41 -20.90
C LEU A 344 -18.13 -14.01 -19.46
N GLN A 345 -18.19 -14.97 -18.54
CA GLN A 345 -17.76 -14.76 -17.15
C GLN A 345 -16.26 -14.49 -17.09
N ALA A 346 -15.43 -15.25 -17.82
CA ALA A 346 -14.00 -15.01 -17.89
C ALA A 346 -13.64 -13.58 -18.33
N LEU A 347 -14.32 -13.03 -19.35
CA LEU A 347 -14.10 -11.66 -19.81
C LEU A 347 -14.44 -10.61 -18.73
N ARG A 348 -15.45 -10.86 -17.90
CA ARG A 348 -15.83 -9.97 -16.79
C ARG A 348 -14.78 -10.00 -15.69
N ASP A 349 -14.35 -11.20 -15.30
CA ASP A 349 -13.33 -11.40 -14.26
C ASP A 349 -11.99 -10.80 -14.67
N LEU A 350 -11.57 -10.99 -15.92
CA LEU A 350 -10.37 -10.38 -16.48
C LEU A 350 -10.44 -8.85 -16.45
N ALA A 351 -11.60 -8.27 -16.83
CA ALA A 351 -11.79 -6.83 -16.76
C ALA A 351 -11.78 -6.32 -15.33
N TYR A 352 -12.32 -7.08 -14.38
CA TYR A 352 -12.27 -6.72 -12.96
C TYR A 352 -10.82 -6.71 -12.44
N GLN A 353 -10.03 -7.76 -12.68
CA GLN A 353 -8.61 -7.83 -12.31
C GLN A 353 -7.78 -6.67 -12.91
N LEU A 354 -8.01 -6.34 -14.19
CA LEU A 354 -7.37 -5.18 -14.83
C LEU A 354 -7.78 -3.85 -14.19
N SER A 355 -9.02 -3.75 -13.68
CA SER A 355 -9.50 -2.55 -13.00
C SER A 355 -8.88 -2.34 -11.62
N GLU A 356 -8.48 -3.42 -10.95
CA GLU A 356 -7.76 -3.36 -9.68
C GLU A 356 -6.32 -2.91 -9.86
N SER A 357 -5.65 -3.41 -10.91
CA SER A 357 -4.27 -3.02 -11.22
C SER A 357 -4.15 -1.66 -11.91
N ASP A 358 -5.19 -1.20 -12.62
CA ASP A 358 -5.20 0.08 -13.33
C ASP A 358 -6.42 0.98 -13.00
N PRO A 359 -6.26 1.97 -12.11
CA PRO A 359 -7.32 2.92 -11.77
C PRO A 359 -7.85 3.76 -12.95
N PHE A 360 -7.04 3.96 -14.00
CA PHE A 360 -7.46 4.70 -15.18
C PHE A 360 -8.34 3.85 -16.08
N TYR A 361 -8.02 2.57 -16.23
CA TYR A 361 -8.89 1.60 -16.87
C TYR A 361 -10.22 1.47 -16.13
N ALA A 362 -10.20 1.36 -14.80
CA ALA A 362 -11.40 1.34 -13.96
C ALA A 362 -12.32 2.56 -14.21
N LYS A 363 -11.73 3.77 -14.22
CA LYS A 363 -12.46 5.01 -14.49
C LYS A 363 -13.09 5.03 -15.89
N LYS A 364 -12.39 4.49 -16.89
CA LYS A 364 -12.90 4.42 -18.27
C LYS A 364 -14.03 3.41 -18.41
N LEU A 365 -13.92 2.25 -17.77
CA LEU A 365 -15.00 1.27 -17.73
C LEU A 365 -16.28 1.89 -17.16
N LEU A 366 -16.21 2.52 -15.99
CA LEU A 366 -17.38 3.17 -15.37
C LEU A 366 -18.00 4.31 -16.20
N LYS A 367 -17.21 4.95 -17.07
CA LYS A 367 -17.73 5.96 -17.99
C LYS A 367 -18.54 5.34 -19.13
N ASN A 368 -18.15 4.15 -19.59
CA ASN A 368 -18.64 3.53 -20.83
C ASN A 368 -19.57 2.34 -20.60
N LEU A 369 -19.63 1.83 -19.38
CA LEU A 369 -20.41 0.67 -18.96
C LEU A 369 -21.31 1.07 -17.79
N ARG A 370 -22.63 0.98 -17.96
CA ARG A 370 -23.62 1.35 -16.94
C ARG A 370 -24.38 0.16 -16.37
N SER A 371 -24.52 -0.91 -17.13
CA SER A 371 -25.21 -2.14 -16.74
C SER A 371 -24.50 -3.36 -17.32
N ILE A 372 -24.62 -4.48 -16.62
CA ILE A 372 -24.23 -5.82 -17.11
C ILE A 372 -24.94 -6.18 -18.43
N ASP A 373 -26.11 -5.57 -18.69
CA ASP A 373 -26.88 -5.80 -19.93
C ASP A 373 -26.11 -5.42 -21.21
N GLU A 374 -25.14 -4.54 -21.10
CA GLU A 374 -24.31 -4.08 -22.22
C GLU A 374 -23.20 -5.07 -22.59
N ILE A 375 -23.01 -6.12 -21.78
CA ILE A 375 -21.96 -7.15 -21.91
C ILE A 375 -22.56 -8.56 -21.71
N ARG A 376 -23.72 -8.82 -22.33
CA ARG A 376 -24.41 -10.13 -22.30
C ARG A 376 -23.95 -11.12 -23.37
N THR A 377 -23.14 -10.68 -24.33
CA THR A 377 -22.63 -11.52 -25.42
C THR A 377 -21.11 -11.38 -25.53
N ILE A 378 -20.42 -12.40 -26.03
CA ILE A 378 -18.96 -12.37 -26.19
C ILE A 378 -18.50 -11.16 -27.04
N PRO A 379 -19.13 -10.81 -28.18
CA PRO A 379 -18.70 -9.66 -28.98
C PRO A 379 -18.90 -8.32 -28.27
N SER A 380 -20.01 -8.18 -27.53
CA SER A 380 -20.29 -6.94 -26.77
C SER A 380 -19.32 -6.78 -25.60
N ALA A 381 -19.10 -7.85 -24.83
CA ALA A 381 -18.13 -7.90 -23.74
C ALA A 381 -16.71 -7.61 -24.24
N TYR A 382 -16.22 -8.34 -25.25
CA TYR A 382 -14.89 -8.15 -25.81
C TYR A 382 -14.67 -6.70 -26.27
N ARG A 383 -15.63 -6.14 -27.03
CA ARG A 383 -15.55 -4.77 -27.53
C ARG A 383 -15.56 -3.73 -26.39
N LYS A 384 -16.48 -3.84 -25.44
CA LYS A 384 -16.66 -2.86 -24.35
C LYS A 384 -15.56 -2.92 -23.30
N LEU A 385 -15.02 -4.11 -23.03
CA LEU A 385 -14.05 -4.34 -21.96
C LEU A 385 -12.60 -4.26 -22.46
N PHE A 386 -12.30 -4.74 -23.67
CA PHE A 386 -10.91 -4.90 -24.15
C PHE A 386 -10.56 -4.07 -25.39
N VAL A 387 -11.54 -3.44 -26.05
CA VAL A 387 -11.28 -2.57 -27.22
C VAL A 387 -11.53 -1.10 -26.88
N GLN A 388 -12.77 -0.73 -26.51
CA GLN A 388 -13.18 0.65 -26.29
C GLN A 388 -12.38 1.41 -25.21
N PRO A 389 -12.03 0.81 -24.05
CA PRO A 389 -11.28 1.52 -23.01
C PRO A 389 -9.89 1.96 -23.49
N PHE A 390 -9.32 1.29 -24.47
CA PHE A 390 -7.96 1.56 -24.92
C PHE A 390 -7.88 2.38 -26.22
N GLN A 391 -9.02 2.67 -26.87
CA GLN A 391 -9.06 3.46 -28.12
C GLN A 391 -8.49 4.89 -28.03
N GLN A 392 -8.49 5.50 -26.85
CA GLN A 392 -8.05 6.89 -26.64
C GLN A 392 -6.71 6.99 -25.89
N GLU A 393 -5.97 5.88 -25.73
CA GLU A 393 -4.68 5.88 -25.06
C GLU A 393 -3.54 6.20 -26.04
N GLU A 394 -2.94 7.39 -25.91
CA GLU A 394 -1.76 7.79 -26.70
C GLU A 394 -0.49 7.02 -26.30
N GLN A 395 -0.46 6.47 -25.08
CA GLN A 395 0.66 5.67 -24.56
C GLN A 395 0.45 4.18 -24.85
N GLN A 396 1.42 3.57 -25.55
CA GLN A 396 1.46 2.13 -25.87
C GLN A 396 1.76 1.27 -24.63
N LYS A 397 0.77 1.13 -23.74
CA LYS A 397 0.86 0.21 -22.61
C LYS A 397 0.23 -1.13 -23.00
N ALA A 398 1.03 -2.18 -23.00
CA ALA A 398 0.56 -3.53 -23.27
C ALA A 398 -0.22 -4.09 -22.08
N ILE A 399 -1.13 -5.00 -22.39
CA ILE A 399 -1.95 -5.73 -21.41
C ILE A 399 -1.74 -7.20 -21.71
N TYR A 400 -1.48 -7.97 -20.66
CA TYR A 400 -1.18 -9.39 -20.78
C TYR A 400 -2.32 -10.19 -20.16
N ILE A 401 -2.89 -11.10 -20.95
CA ILE A 401 -4.00 -11.96 -20.53
C ILE A 401 -3.57 -13.41 -20.65
N PHE A 402 -3.79 -14.21 -19.61
CA PHE A 402 -3.59 -15.66 -19.64
C PHE A 402 -4.94 -16.39 -19.51
N LEU A 403 -5.25 -17.25 -20.48
CA LEU A 403 -6.45 -18.08 -20.48
C LEU A 403 -6.05 -19.55 -20.45
N ASP A 404 -6.11 -20.15 -19.25
CA ASP A 404 -5.77 -21.56 -19.04
C ASP A 404 -6.95 -22.49 -19.28
N GLY A 405 -6.71 -23.59 -20.00
CA GLY A 405 -7.71 -24.64 -20.18
C GLY A 405 -8.80 -24.28 -21.18
N ILE A 406 -8.49 -23.57 -22.27
CA ILE A 406 -9.52 -23.19 -23.27
C ILE A 406 -10.26 -24.40 -23.89
N ASP A 407 -9.70 -25.61 -23.80
CA ASP A 407 -10.37 -26.87 -24.15
C ASP A 407 -11.48 -27.28 -23.18
N GLU A 408 -11.49 -26.72 -21.98
CA GLU A 408 -12.45 -26.99 -20.89
C GLU A 408 -13.57 -25.94 -20.82
N ALA A 409 -13.52 -24.90 -21.67
CA ALA A 409 -14.54 -23.86 -21.79
C ALA A 409 -15.70 -24.28 -22.71
N ASP A 410 -16.77 -23.47 -22.75
CA ASP A 410 -17.83 -23.67 -23.75
C ASP A 410 -17.29 -23.49 -25.18
N SER A 411 -17.41 -24.53 -25.99
CA SER A 411 -16.81 -24.55 -27.33
C SER A 411 -17.36 -23.49 -28.28
N ALA A 412 -18.66 -23.15 -28.16
CA ALA A 412 -19.27 -22.14 -29.02
C ALA A 412 -18.83 -20.73 -28.60
N GLU A 413 -18.74 -20.48 -27.29
CA GLU A 413 -18.23 -19.20 -26.79
C GLU A 413 -16.74 -18.99 -27.10
N VAL A 414 -15.92 -20.05 -27.04
CA VAL A 414 -14.51 -19.99 -27.44
C VAL A 414 -14.37 -19.66 -28.91
N GLU A 415 -15.15 -20.30 -29.79
CA GLU A 415 -15.14 -20.00 -31.22
C GLU A 415 -15.49 -18.51 -31.47
N GLU A 416 -16.53 -18.00 -30.80
CA GLU A 416 -16.93 -16.60 -30.90
C GLU A 416 -15.82 -15.65 -30.41
N LEU A 417 -15.15 -15.96 -29.29
CA LEU A 417 -14.02 -15.18 -28.79
C LEU A 417 -12.84 -15.17 -29.77
N LEU A 418 -12.45 -16.33 -30.30
CA LEU A 418 -11.37 -16.44 -31.28
C LEU A 418 -11.69 -15.63 -32.54
N GLN A 419 -12.94 -15.64 -33.01
CA GLN A 419 -13.39 -14.80 -34.13
C GLN A 419 -13.29 -13.31 -33.79
N GLN A 420 -13.62 -12.87 -32.57
CA GLN A 420 -13.45 -11.46 -32.17
C GLN A 420 -11.97 -11.04 -32.09
N MET A 421 -11.08 -11.96 -31.68
CA MET A 421 -9.64 -11.70 -31.61
C MET A 421 -8.97 -11.73 -33.00
N GLY A 422 -9.35 -12.67 -33.85
CA GLY A 422 -8.82 -12.88 -35.20
C GLY A 422 -9.45 -12.02 -36.29
N SER A 423 -10.63 -11.42 -36.05
CA SER A 423 -11.27 -10.53 -37.02
C SER A 423 -10.49 -9.22 -37.18
N ASP A 424 -9.73 -9.15 -38.26
CA ASP A 424 -9.31 -7.90 -38.87
C ASP A 424 -10.55 -7.22 -39.45
N ASP A 425 -11.25 -6.41 -38.66
CA ASP A 425 -12.05 -5.35 -39.24
C ASP A 425 -11.06 -4.35 -39.86
N GLU A 426 -10.66 -4.66 -41.10
CA GLU A 426 -9.94 -3.89 -42.13
C GLU A 426 -10.69 -2.58 -42.45
N SER A 427 -11.07 -1.84 -41.42
CA SER A 427 -11.69 -0.53 -41.48
C SER A 427 -11.18 0.34 -40.32
N ASP A 428 -9.89 0.66 -40.30
CA ASP A 428 -9.32 1.80 -39.56
C ASP A 428 -9.65 1.90 -38.04
N LYS A 429 -10.11 0.83 -37.39
CA LYS A 429 -10.70 0.89 -36.03
C LYS A 429 -9.95 0.17 -34.93
N ARG A 430 -8.94 -0.66 -35.23
CA ARG A 430 -7.99 -1.07 -34.19
C ARG A 430 -7.07 0.12 -33.94
N PRO A 431 -7.13 0.78 -32.76
CA PRO A 431 -6.18 1.82 -32.45
C PRO A 431 -4.77 1.21 -32.56
N LYS A 432 -3.90 1.78 -33.40
CA LYS A 432 -2.48 1.42 -33.58
C LYS A 432 -1.65 1.53 -32.28
N HIS A 433 -2.30 1.76 -31.15
CA HIS A 433 -1.76 2.19 -29.86
C HIS A 433 -2.00 1.19 -28.73
N VAL A 434 -2.74 0.08 -28.96
CA VAL A 434 -3.05 -0.92 -27.92
C VAL A 434 -2.56 -2.28 -28.37
N THR A 435 -1.57 -2.83 -27.67
CA THR A 435 -1.01 -4.15 -27.93
C THR A 435 -1.56 -5.13 -26.90
N LEU A 436 -2.79 -5.59 -27.09
CA LEU A 436 -3.37 -6.67 -26.29
C LEU A 436 -2.55 -7.94 -26.56
N GLN A 437 -1.92 -8.48 -25.52
CA GLN A 437 -1.12 -9.70 -25.57
C GLN A 437 -1.93 -10.82 -24.91
N VAL A 438 -2.41 -11.79 -25.68
CA VAL A 438 -3.23 -12.90 -25.15
C VAL A 438 -2.48 -14.22 -25.27
N ALA A 439 -2.28 -14.88 -24.13
CA ALA A 439 -1.79 -16.24 -24.05
C ALA A 439 -2.98 -17.18 -23.86
N LEU A 440 -3.17 -18.08 -24.83
CA LEU A 440 -4.15 -19.15 -24.80
C LEU A 440 -3.42 -20.45 -24.46
N ILE A 441 -3.94 -21.22 -23.51
CA ILE A 441 -3.35 -22.48 -23.09
C ILE A 441 -4.38 -23.60 -23.21
N GLY A 442 -4.04 -24.67 -23.92
CA GLY A 442 -4.95 -25.79 -24.11
C GLY A 442 -4.29 -27.01 -24.76
N ARG A 443 -5.10 -27.91 -25.30
CA ARG A 443 -4.65 -29.20 -25.86
C ARG A 443 -4.22 -29.12 -27.32
N THR A 444 -3.33 -30.03 -27.72
CA THR A 444 -2.72 -30.05 -29.06
C THR A 444 -3.73 -30.15 -30.20
N TYR A 445 -4.86 -30.84 -30.03
CA TYR A 445 -5.87 -30.95 -31.09
C TYR A 445 -6.51 -29.61 -31.47
N MET A 446 -6.49 -28.60 -30.58
CA MET A 446 -7.04 -27.27 -30.87
C MET A 446 -6.10 -26.40 -31.71
N THR A 447 -4.85 -26.85 -31.93
CA THR A 447 -3.82 -26.01 -32.57
C THR A 447 -4.25 -25.52 -33.95
N GLU A 448 -4.84 -26.39 -34.77
CA GLU A 448 -5.31 -26.00 -36.11
C GLU A 448 -6.42 -24.97 -36.03
N ALA A 449 -7.43 -25.19 -35.17
CA ALA A 449 -8.56 -24.28 -35.01
C ALA A 449 -8.11 -22.89 -34.48
N VAL A 450 -7.25 -22.87 -33.45
CA VAL A 450 -6.75 -21.62 -32.84
C VAL A 450 -5.87 -20.84 -33.81
N THR A 451 -4.89 -21.50 -34.45
CA THR A 451 -3.96 -20.83 -35.36
C THR A 451 -4.66 -20.34 -36.62
N TYR A 452 -5.56 -21.14 -37.21
CA TYR A 452 -6.31 -20.75 -38.40
C TYR A 452 -7.25 -19.56 -38.15
N THR A 453 -7.94 -19.54 -37.00
CA THR A 453 -8.90 -18.47 -36.69
C THR A 453 -8.19 -17.16 -36.36
N LEU A 454 -7.03 -17.22 -35.70
CA LEU A 454 -6.27 -16.03 -35.30
C LEU A 454 -5.34 -15.48 -36.39
N ASP A 455 -4.88 -16.33 -37.33
CA ASP A 455 -4.07 -15.91 -38.49
C ASP A 455 -4.60 -16.58 -39.78
N PRO A 456 -5.80 -16.19 -40.26
CA PRO A 456 -6.40 -16.73 -41.47
C PRO A 456 -5.65 -16.19 -42.69
N GLY A 457 -4.63 -16.95 -43.14
CA GLY A 457 -3.93 -16.73 -44.41
C GLY A 457 -2.42 -16.58 -44.32
N ASN A 458 -1.80 -16.72 -43.15
CA ASN A 458 -0.34 -16.67 -42.97
C ASN A 458 0.24 -15.42 -43.65
N ARG A 459 -0.34 -14.25 -43.33
CA ARG A 459 -0.33 -13.00 -44.13
C ARG A 459 1.02 -12.26 -44.16
N GLY A 460 2.14 -12.98 -44.02
CA GLY A 460 3.51 -12.46 -44.08
C GLY A 460 4.01 -11.82 -42.78
N THR A 461 3.13 -11.57 -41.79
CA THR A 461 3.51 -11.10 -40.45
C THR A 461 2.99 -12.11 -39.43
N GLN A 462 3.89 -12.81 -38.75
CA GLN A 462 3.50 -13.81 -37.75
C GLN A 462 2.76 -13.13 -36.59
N VAL A 463 1.46 -13.37 -36.43
CA VAL A 463 0.64 -12.76 -35.36
C VAL A 463 0.59 -13.64 -34.11
N ILE A 464 0.86 -14.94 -34.26
CA ILE A 464 0.80 -15.97 -33.22
C ILE A 464 2.14 -16.70 -33.06
N THR A 465 2.57 -16.85 -31.80
CA THR A 465 3.68 -17.72 -31.42
C THR A 465 3.14 -19.00 -30.81
N THR A 466 3.56 -20.17 -31.29
CA THR A 466 3.15 -21.46 -30.71
C THR A 466 4.28 -22.05 -29.87
N LEU A 467 4.00 -22.36 -28.61
CA LEU A 467 4.90 -23.01 -27.66
C LEU A 467 4.36 -24.40 -27.34
N HIS A 468 5.10 -25.43 -27.77
CA HIS A 468 4.77 -26.82 -27.43
C HIS A 468 5.40 -27.20 -26.08
N VAL A 469 4.54 -27.57 -25.14
CA VAL A 469 4.88 -28.20 -23.86
C VAL A 469 4.99 -29.70 -24.11
N THR A 470 6.20 -30.14 -24.39
CA THR A 470 6.53 -31.53 -24.69
C THR A 470 7.17 -32.21 -23.47
N PRO A 471 7.11 -33.55 -23.38
CA PRO A 471 7.62 -34.25 -22.21
C PRO A 471 9.13 -34.08 -22.00
N ASP A 472 9.90 -33.92 -23.08
CA ASP A 472 11.35 -33.64 -23.02
C ASP A 472 11.66 -32.30 -22.35
N ARG A 473 10.82 -31.29 -22.53
CA ARG A 473 11.00 -29.95 -21.94
C ARG A 473 10.65 -29.93 -20.45
N ASN A 474 9.71 -30.77 -20.04
CA ASN A 474 9.28 -30.90 -18.64
C ASN A 474 10.02 -31.98 -17.86
N ALA A 475 10.94 -32.71 -18.49
CA ALA A 475 11.58 -33.88 -17.88
C ALA A 475 12.27 -33.55 -16.54
N GLU A 476 12.94 -32.40 -16.45
CA GLU A 476 13.59 -31.97 -15.20
C GLU A 476 12.57 -31.57 -14.13
N ASP A 477 11.49 -30.88 -14.49
CA ASP A 477 10.42 -30.53 -13.54
C ASP A 477 9.71 -31.78 -12.99
N VAL A 478 9.45 -32.77 -13.85
CA VAL A 478 8.87 -34.06 -13.45
C VAL A 478 9.81 -34.82 -12.52
N LYS A 479 11.12 -34.78 -12.80
CA LYS A 479 12.14 -35.36 -11.92
C LYS A 479 12.14 -34.69 -10.55
N LEU A 480 12.15 -33.36 -10.47
CA LEU A 480 12.08 -32.62 -9.20
C LEU A 480 10.80 -32.96 -8.41
N TYR A 481 9.67 -33.07 -9.11
CA TYR A 481 8.40 -33.49 -8.51
C TYR A 481 8.45 -34.93 -7.96
N ILE A 482 9.00 -35.88 -8.72
CA ILE A 482 9.17 -37.28 -8.28
C ILE A 482 10.09 -37.34 -7.07
N GLU A 483 11.25 -36.68 -7.12
CA GLU A 483 12.22 -36.64 -6.03
C GLU A 483 11.54 -36.14 -4.76
N ASN A 484 10.96 -34.94 -4.81
CA ASN A 484 10.29 -34.34 -3.66
C ASN A 484 9.19 -35.27 -3.11
N SER A 485 8.35 -35.82 -3.97
CA SER A 485 7.27 -36.73 -3.57
C SER A 485 7.79 -38.01 -2.90
N VAL A 486 8.78 -38.69 -3.50
CA VAL A 486 9.35 -39.94 -2.97
C VAL A 486 10.03 -39.72 -1.62
N TRP A 487 10.69 -38.58 -1.42
CA TRP A 487 11.33 -38.25 -0.14
C TRP A 487 10.33 -38.04 0.99
N HIS A 488 9.11 -37.60 0.68
CA HIS A 488 8.04 -37.33 1.64
C HIS A 488 7.05 -38.51 1.82
N LEU A 489 7.13 -39.56 1.00
CA LEU A 489 6.28 -40.74 1.12
C LEU A 489 6.51 -41.49 2.45
N ARG A 490 5.43 -41.71 3.20
CA ARG A 490 5.48 -42.27 4.56
C ARG A 490 6.04 -43.69 4.62
N ASN A 491 5.62 -44.58 3.72
CA ASN A 491 6.11 -45.96 3.65
C ASN A 491 7.59 -46.04 3.26
N LEU A 492 8.12 -45.01 2.59
CA LEU A 492 9.52 -44.90 2.19
C LEU A 492 10.38 -44.11 3.19
N SER A 493 9.78 -43.35 4.12
CA SER A 493 10.48 -42.45 5.07
C SER A 493 11.56 -43.11 5.93
N ARG A 494 11.51 -44.43 6.16
CA ARG A 494 12.50 -45.22 6.92
C ARG A 494 13.37 -46.14 6.05
N THR A 495 13.24 -46.06 4.73
CA THR A 495 14.03 -46.86 3.80
C THR A 495 15.40 -46.23 3.52
N PRO A 496 16.43 -47.04 3.18
CA PRO A 496 17.76 -46.53 2.84
C PRO A 496 17.73 -45.53 1.68
N PRO A 497 18.58 -44.49 1.67
CA PRO A 497 18.62 -43.48 0.61
C PRO A 497 18.88 -44.10 -0.77
N ASP A 498 19.79 -45.08 -0.86
CA ASP A 498 20.10 -45.79 -2.10
C ASP A 498 18.88 -46.51 -2.71
N PHE A 499 17.96 -46.99 -1.86
CA PHE A 499 16.73 -47.63 -2.33
C PHE A 499 15.73 -46.60 -2.86
N ARG A 500 15.62 -45.42 -2.22
CA ARG A 500 14.80 -44.32 -2.73
C ARG A 500 15.32 -43.81 -4.07
N GLN A 501 16.65 -43.71 -4.22
CA GLN A 501 17.24 -43.33 -5.49
C GLN A 501 16.89 -44.32 -6.61
N LYS A 502 16.93 -45.63 -6.33
CA LYS A 502 16.48 -46.65 -7.30
C LYS A 502 15.02 -46.50 -7.70
N ILE A 503 14.15 -46.11 -6.76
CA ILE A 503 12.73 -45.83 -7.06
C ILE A 503 12.62 -44.59 -7.95
N ILE A 504 13.31 -43.50 -7.59
CA ILE A 504 13.32 -42.24 -8.35
C ILE A 504 13.79 -42.51 -9.79
N ASP A 505 14.91 -43.20 -9.98
CA ASP A 505 15.45 -43.51 -11.31
C ASP A 505 14.48 -44.36 -12.15
N ALA A 506 13.82 -45.34 -11.52
CA ALA A 506 12.82 -46.17 -12.19
C ALA A 506 11.58 -45.35 -12.58
N MET A 507 11.09 -44.48 -11.71
CA MET A 507 9.95 -43.61 -11.97
C MET A 507 10.24 -42.58 -13.06
N ILE A 508 11.42 -41.94 -13.05
CA ILE A 508 11.81 -40.97 -14.09
C ILE A 508 11.81 -41.64 -15.47
N LYS A 509 12.41 -42.84 -15.57
CA LYS A 509 12.46 -43.61 -16.82
C LYS A 509 11.08 -43.98 -17.35
N GLN A 510 10.13 -44.19 -16.44
CA GLN A 510 8.80 -44.70 -16.77
C GLN A 510 7.75 -43.58 -16.96
N ALA A 511 7.91 -42.45 -16.27
CA ALA A 511 7.03 -41.28 -16.38
C ALA A 511 7.20 -40.55 -17.70
N ASP A 512 8.36 -40.69 -18.36
CA ASP A 512 8.65 -40.14 -19.69
C ASP A 512 8.25 -38.65 -19.85
N GLY A 513 8.49 -37.85 -18.80
CA GLY A 513 8.18 -36.40 -18.80
C GLY A 513 6.70 -36.03 -18.58
N LEU A 514 5.86 -36.96 -18.14
CA LEU A 514 4.44 -36.73 -17.84
C LEU A 514 4.15 -36.78 -16.33
N PHE A 515 3.67 -35.68 -15.76
CA PHE A 515 3.33 -35.57 -14.32
C PHE A 515 2.23 -36.55 -13.91
N ILE A 516 1.23 -36.75 -14.77
CA ILE A 516 0.11 -37.65 -14.47
C ILE A 516 0.58 -39.09 -14.23
N LEU A 517 1.54 -39.60 -15.01
CA LEU A 517 2.07 -40.95 -14.81
C LEU A 517 2.84 -41.02 -13.50
N ALA A 518 3.61 -39.98 -13.17
CA ALA A 518 4.30 -39.87 -11.89
C ALA A 518 3.31 -39.90 -10.71
N LYS A 519 2.20 -39.14 -10.77
CA LYS A 519 1.15 -39.12 -9.73
C LYS A 519 0.52 -40.51 -9.56
N PHE A 520 0.19 -41.20 -10.66
CA PHE A 520 -0.31 -42.59 -10.62
C PHE A 520 0.69 -43.57 -10.00
N MET A 521 1.98 -43.48 -10.38
CA MET A 521 3.02 -44.34 -9.81
C MET A 521 3.22 -44.08 -8.32
N LEU A 522 3.17 -42.81 -7.86
CA LEU A 522 3.27 -42.45 -6.45
C LEU A 522 2.15 -43.10 -5.62
N GLU A 523 0.92 -43.11 -6.15
CA GLU A 523 -0.23 -43.73 -5.51
C GLU A 523 -0.14 -45.27 -5.49
N ASP A 524 0.38 -45.88 -6.55
CA ASP A 524 0.60 -47.33 -6.59
C ASP A 524 1.72 -47.77 -5.62
N ILE A 525 2.82 -47.01 -5.52
CA ILE A 525 3.91 -47.35 -4.59
C ILE A 525 3.55 -47.04 -3.14
N SER A 526 2.67 -46.08 -2.86
CA SER A 526 2.24 -45.75 -1.49
C SER A 526 1.51 -46.94 -0.82
N ARG A 527 0.79 -47.74 -1.62
CA ARG A 527 0.03 -48.92 -1.20
C ARG A 527 0.89 -50.18 -1.04
N LYS A 528 2.11 -50.20 -1.61
CA LYS A 528 2.98 -51.37 -1.59
C LYS A 528 3.85 -51.46 -0.33
N ARG A 529 3.97 -52.68 0.20
CA ARG A 529 4.70 -52.99 1.45
C ARG A 529 6.09 -53.56 1.22
N HIS A 530 6.33 -54.24 0.10
CA HIS A 530 7.57 -54.96 -0.16
C HIS A 530 8.43 -54.25 -1.22
N PRO A 531 9.75 -54.05 -0.98
CA PRO A 531 10.67 -53.43 -1.94
C PRO A 531 10.63 -54.06 -3.34
N GLN A 532 10.58 -55.38 -3.41
CA GLN A 532 10.53 -56.10 -4.69
C GLN A 532 9.22 -55.85 -5.45
N SER A 533 8.10 -55.73 -4.73
CA SER A 533 6.79 -55.44 -5.34
C SER A 533 6.77 -54.02 -5.94
N ILE A 534 7.37 -53.05 -5.25
CA ILE A 534 7.53 -51.68 -5.75
C ILE A 534 8.33 -51.68 -7.05
N LEU A 535 9.53 -52.26 -7.05
CA LEU A 535 10.40 -52.28 -8.23
C LEU A 535 9.78 -53.03 -9.40
N THR A 536 9.13 -54.17 -9.14
CA THR A 536 8.46 -54.96 -10.20
C THR A 536 7.32 -54.17 -10.81
N SER A 537 6.53 -53.45 -10.00
CA SER A 537 5.44 -52.62 -10.50
C SER A 537 5.94 -51.51 -11.43
N LEU A 538 6.95 -50.76 -10.98
CA LEU A 538 7.53 -49.65 -11.73
C LEU A 538 8.13 -50.12 -13.07
N GLN A 539 8.72 -51.31 -13.12
CA GLN A 539 9.24 -51.90 -14.36
C GLN A 539 8.14 -52.30 -15.35
N SER A 540 6.96 -52.66 -14.86
CA SER A 540 5.82 -53.11 -15.66
C SER A 540 4.80 -52.01 -15.95
N TYR A 541 5.05 -50.79 -15.49
CA TYR A 541 4.10 -49.69 -15.66
C TYR A 541 3.94 -49.35 -17.14
N PRO A 542 2.74 -49.00 -17.63
CA PRO A 542 2.55 -48.50 -18.99
C PRO A 542 3.13 -47.09 -19.14
N LYS A 543 3.49 -46.71 -20.37
CA LYS A 543 3.98 -45.36 -20.70
C LYS A 543 2.87 -44.40 -21.15
N GLU A 544 1.65 -44.90 -21.31
CA GLU A 544 0.51 -44.14 -21.80
C GLU A 544 -0.57 -44.03 -20.73
N ILE A 545 -1.24 -42.88 -20.66
CA ILE A 545 -2.31 -42.60 -19.69
C ILE A 545 -3.42 -43.66 -19.79
N ASN A 546 -3.91 -43.94 -21.00
CA ASN A 546 -4.97 -44.92 -21.24
C ASN A 546 -4.54 -46.33 -20.83
N GLY A 547 -3.27 -46.67 -21.05
CA GLY A 547 -2.70 -47.95 -20.61
C GLY A 547 -2.71 -48.09 -19.10
N ILE A 548 -2.36 -47.04 -18.36
CA ILE A 548 -2.39 -47.01 -16.89
C ILE A 548 -3.81 -47.13 -16.39
N ILE A 549 -4.74 -46.32 -16.89
CA ILE A 549 -6.15 -46.37 -16.46
C ILE A 549 -6.70 -47.78 -16.70
N GLY A 550 -6.44 -48.37 -17.88
CA GLY A 550 -6.85 -49.72 -18.19
C GLY A 550 -6.24 -50.78 -17.27
N GLN A 551 -4.95 -50.67 -16.94
CA GLN A 551 -4.30 -51.57 -16.00
C GLN A 551 -4.81 -51.42 -14.57
N THR A 552 -5.08 -50.20 -14.10
CA THR A 552 -5.68 -49.93 -12.80
C THR A 552 -7.08 -50.53 -12.71
N LEU A 553 -7.91 -50.36 -13.75
CA LEU A 553 -9.23 -50.99 -13.83
C LEU A 553 -9.13 -52.52 -13.80
N LYS A 554 -8.17 -53.09 -14.53
CA LYS A 554 -7.92 -54.53 -14.51
C LYS A 554 -7.52 -55.02 -13.10
N ASN A 555 -6.58 -54.35 -12.45
CA ASN A 555 -6.13 -54.70 -11.10
C ASN A 555 -7.28 -54.62 -10.07
N LEU A 556 -8.15 -53.61 -10.20
CA LEU A 556 -9.35 -53.49 -9.36
C LEU A 556 -10.35 -54.61 -9.67
N SER A 557 -10.55 -54.96 -10.94
CA SER A 557 -11.47 -56.07 -11.30
C SER A 557 -11.04 -57.42 -10.75
N GLU A 558 -9.73 -57.62 -10.52
CA GLU A 558 -9.19 -58.84 -9.93
C GLU A 558 -9.23 -58.84 -8.40
N THR A 559 -9.38 -57.67 -7.76
CA THR A 559 -9.28 -57.51 -6.30
C THR A 559 -10.60 -57.17 -5.62
N LEU A 560 -11.55 -56.55 -6.33
CA LEU A 560 -12.85 -56.15 -5.78
C LEU A 560 -13.85 -57.32 -5.75
N TYR A 561 -14.69 -57.32 -4.71
CA TYR A 561 -15.87 -58.19 -4.67
C TYR A 561 -16.96 -57.70 -5.63
N GLU A 562 -17.96 -58.55 -5.90
CA GLU A 562 -19.07 -58.22 -6.81
C GLU A 562 -19.84 -56.96 -6.40
N ASP A 563 -20.10 -56.80 -5.09
CA ASP A 563 -20.80 -55.63 -4.55
C ASP A 563 -19.98 -54.34 -4.75
N GLN A 564 -18.69 -54.38 -4.41
CA GLN A 564 -17.76 -53.26 -4.61
C GLN A 564 -17.61 -52.89 -6.09
N THR A 565 -17.62 -53.89 -6.97
CA THR A 565 -17.56 -53.69 -8.43
C THR A 565 -18.82 -52.97 -8.94
N ARG A 566 -20.00 -53.32 -8.40
CA ARG A 566 -21.26 -52.66 -8.74
C ARG A 566 -21.28 -51.21 -8.26
N ASP A 567 -20.83 -50.96 -7.03
CA ASP A 567 -20.73 -49.60 -6.48
C ASP A 567 -19.79 -48.74 -7.31
N LEU A 568 -18.58 -49.25 -7.62
CA LEU A 568 -17.60 -48.51 -8.42
C LEU A 568 -18.13 -48.18 -9.82
N ASN A 569 -18.79 -49.13 -10.49
CA ASN A 569 -19.40 -48.86 -11.79
C ASN A 569 -20.47 -47.77 -11.70
N GLU A 570 -21.36 -47.81 -10.70
CA GLU A 570 -22.39 -46.79 -10.52
C GLU A 570 -21.75 -45.41 -10.26
N MET A 571 -20.73 -45.34 -9.39
CA MET A 571 -20.01 -44.09 -9.11
C MET A 571 -19.30 -43.52 -10.34
N LEU A 572 -18.55 -44.36 -11.06
CA LEU A 572 -17.90 -43.95 -12.32
C LEU A 572 -18.93 -43.44 -13.33
N GLN A 573 -20.11 -44.07 -13.38
CA GLN A 573 -21.14 -43.66 -14.33
C GLN A 573 -21.66 -42.26 -14.07
N TRP A 574 -22.04 -42.00 -12.83
CA TRP A 574 -22.59 -40.71 -12.43
C TRP A 574 -21.54 -39.60 -12.51
N VAL A 575 -20.33 -39.83 -11.99
CA VAL A 575 -19.26 -38.80 -12.00
C VAL A 575 -18.77 -38.50 -13.43
N ALA A 576 -18.72 -39.49 -14.34
CA ALA A 576 -18.32 -39.27 -15.74
C ALA A 576 -19.37 -38.54 -16.58
N CYS A 577 -20.65 -38.71 -16.25
CA CYS A 577 -21.75 -38.13 -17.02
C CYS A 577 -22.32 -36.85 -16.41
N ALA A 578 -21.93 -36.50 -15.18
CA ALA A 578 -22.36 -35.27 -14.54
C ALA A 578 -21.76 -34.05 -15.26
N GLU A 579 -22.61 -33.05 -15.49
CA GLU A 579 -22.18 -31.76 -16.05
C GLU A 579 -21.57 -30.85 -14.98
N GLU A 580 -22.09 -30.93 -13.75
CA GLU A 580 -21.56 -30.27 -12.56
C GLU A 580 -20.91 -31.28 -11.61
N VAL A 581 -19.93 -30.84 -10.81
CA VAL A 581 -19.33 -31.69 -9.78
C VAL A 581 -20.37 -32.20 -8.79
N LEU A 582 -20.33 -33.50 -8.48
CA LEU A 582 -21.23 -34.10 -7.51
C LEU A 582 -20.70 -33.89 -6.09
N SER A 583 -21.57 -33.53 -5.15
CA SER A 583 -21.26 -33.57 -3.73
C SER A 583 -21.26 -35.01 -3.21
N LEU A 584 -20.59 -35.23 -2.08
CA LEU A 584 -20.60 -36.51 -1.39
C LEU A 584 -22.01 -36.96 -0.99
N GLU A 585 -22.89 -36.02 -0.63
CA GLU A 585 -24.31 -36.30 -0.37
C GLU A 585 -25.05 -36.77 -1.64
N GLN A 586 -24.79 -36.13 -2.79
CA GLN A 586 -25.42 -36.52 -4.06
C GLN A 586 -24.98 -37.92 -4.50
N LEU A 587 -23.68 -38.23 -4.41
CA LEU A 587 -23.19 -39.55 -4.78
C LEU A 587 -23.71 -40.64 -3.81
N GLU A 588 -23.80 -40.35 -2.52
CA GLU A 588 -24.42 -41.25 -1.55
C GLU A 588 -25.90 -41.50 -1.89
N ALA A 589 -26.64 -40.45 -2.26
CA ALA A 589 -28.03 -40.55 -2.65
C ALA A 589 -28.22 -41.41 -3.91
N VAL A 590 -27.34 -41.28 -4.90
CA VAL A 590 -27.30 -42.14 -6.09
C VAL A 590 -27.16 -43.61 -5.70
N LEU A 591 -26.22 -43.93 -4.80
CA LEU A 591 -25.98 -45.31 -4.37
C LEU A 591 -27.16 -45.86 -3.56
N ILE A 592 -27.78 -45.06 -2.70
CA ILE A 592 -29.02 -45.44 -1.99
C ILE A 592 -30.16 -45.73 -2.97
N MET A 593 -30.32 -44.92 -4.02
CA MET A 593 -31.36 -45.14 -5.02
C MET A 593 -31.14 -46.44 -5.81
N ARG A 594 -29.87 -46.81 -6.02
CA ARG A 594 -29.51 -48.01 -6.78
C ARG A 594 -29.59 -49.28 -5.94
N PHE A 595 -29.07 -49.25 -4.72
CA PHE A 595 -28.82 -50.42 -3.89
C PHE A 595 -29.70 -50.50 -2.62
N GLY A 596 -30.39 -49.42 -2.28
CA GLY A 596 -31.42 -49.35 -1.22
C GLY A 596 -30.95 -48.79 0.12
N ASP A 597 -29.67 -48.96 0.46
CA ASP A 597 -29.07 -48.56 1.72
C ASP A 597 -27.79 -47.72 1.49
N PRO A 598 -27.38 -46.85 2.44
CA PRO A 598 -26.17 -46.06 2.30
C PRO A 598 -24.92 -46.94 2.38
N PRO A 599 -23.91 -46.71 1.52
CA PRO A 599 -22.61 -47.39 1.61
C PRO A 599 -21.91 -47.05 2.93
N PHE A 600 -21.28 -48.05 3.54
CA PHE A 600 -20.42 -47.83 4.70
C PHE A 600 -19.13 -47.13 4.28
N HIS A 601 -18.70 -46.15 5.07
CA HIS A 601 -17.40 -45.49 4.91
C HIS A 601 -17.11 -44.99 3.48
N LEU A 602 -18.11 -44.37 2.82
CA LEU A 602 -18.00 -43.91 1.44
C LEU A 602 -16.84 -42.93 1.23
N GLU A 603 -16.68 -41.97 2.14
CA GLU A 603 -15.60 -40.98 2.05
C GLU A 603 -14.23 -41.64 2.17
N GLU A 604 -14.06 -42.55 3.13
CA GLU A 604 -12.82 -43.30 3.33
C GLU A 604 -12.51 -44.20 2.13
N THR A 605 -13.54 -44.80 1.53
CA THR A 605 -13.40 -45.64 0.33
C THR A 605 -12.97 -44.81 -0.88
N LEU A 606 -13.56 -43.63 -1.08
CA LEU A 606 -13.21 -42.71 -2.16
C LEU A 606 -11.79 -42.13 -1.99
N ARG A 607 -11.44 -41.70 -0.77
CA ARG A 607 -10.11 -41.13 -0.46
C ARG A 607 -9.00 -42.19 -0.28
N GLY A 608 -9.38 -43.46 -0.12
CA GLY A 608 -8.48 -44.59 0.04
C GLY A 608 -8.52 -45.49 -1.19
N GLN A 609 -9.37 -46.51 -1.17
CA GLN A 609 -9.40 -47.56 -2.20
C GLN A 609 -9.52 -47.01 -3.64
N TYR A 610 -10.35 -45.98 -3.85
CA TYR A 610 -10.62 -45.40 -5.17
C TYR A 610 -9.93 -44.05 -5.45
N ALA A 611 -8.94 -43.66 -4.64
CA ALA A 611 -8.19 -42.40 -4.82
C ALA A 611 -7.43 -42.32 -6.16
N CYS A 612 -7.22 -43.45 -6.84
CA CYS A 612 -6.67 -43.49 -8.19
C CYS A 612 -7.62 -42.90 -9.26
N PHE A 613 -8.91 -42.77 -8.97
CA PHE A 613 -9.90 -42.18 -9.88
C PHE A 613 -10.48 -40.90 -9.33
N PHE A 614 -10.82 -40.87 -8.04
CA PHE A 614 -11.55 -39.77 -7.43
C PHE A 614 -10.64 -38.91 -6.56
N GLU A 615 -10.88 -37.60 -6.62
CA GLU A 615 -10.30 -36.61 -5.73
C GLU A 615 -11.46 -35.89 -5.02
N LEU A 616 -11.29 -35.67 -3.71
CA LEU A 616 -12.32 -35.06 -2.87
C LEU A 616 -11.82 -33.74 -2.32
N GLU A 617 -12.52 -32.67 -2.69
CA GLU A 617 -12.20 -31.30 -2.30
C GLU A 617 -13.28 -30.78 -1.35
N ARG A 618 -12.83 -30.18 -0.24
CA ARG A 618 -13.71 -29.50 0.71
C ARG A 618 -13.88 -28.04 0.31
N GLU A 619 -14.91 -27.40 0.82
CA GLU A 619 -15.14 -25.95 0.69
C GLU A 619 -13.97 -25.08 1.15
N ASP A 620 -13.17 -25.53 2.12
CA ASP A 620 -11.96 -24.82 2.57
C ASP A 620 -10.74 -25.06 1.67
N GLY A 621 -10.90 -25.74 0.53
CA GLY A 621 -9.84 -26.04 -0.44
C GLY A 621 -8.82 -27.07 0.05
N LEU A 622 -9.09 -27.76 1.17
CA LEU A 622 -8.19 -28.78 1.70
C LEU A 622 -8.36 -30.12 0.98
N THR A 623 -7.24 -30.61 0.45
CA THR A 623 -7.13 -31.92 -0.21
C THR A 623 -7.03 -33.06 0.81
N THR A 624 -7.18 -34.31 0.35
CA THR A 624 -6.93 -35.50 1.19
C THR A 624 -5.56 -35.45 1.86
N ASP A 625 -4.51 -35.07 1.13
CA ASP A 625 -3.15 -34.97 1.66
C ASP A 625 -3.00 -33.91 2.74
N ASP A 626 -3.67 -32.76 2.58
CA ASP A 626 -3.69 -31.70 3.59
C ASP A 626 -4.35 -32.18 4.88
N LEU A 627 -5.48 -32.88 4.77
CA LEU A 627 -6.20 -33.45 5.91
C LEU A 627 -5.36 -34.50 6.65
N ILE A 628 -4.66 -35.36 5.91
CA ILE A 628 -3.73 -36.35 6.48
C ILE A 628 -2.62 -35.62 7.25
N ARG A 629 -1.98 -34.60 6.65
CA ARG A 629 -0.90 -33.85 7.30
C ARG A 629 -1.36 -33.13 8.57
N GLU A 630 -2.54 -32.52 8.54
CA GLU A 630 -3.09 -31.84 9.71
C GLU A 630 -3.48 -32.84 10.80
N HIS A 631 -4.08 -33.98 10.44
CA HIS A 631 -4.35 -35.06 11.40
C HIS A 631 -3.06 -35.55 12.06
N GLU A 632 -1.99 -35.77 11.29
CA GLU A 632 -0.69 -36.18 11.82
C GLU A 632 -0.09 -35.12 12.75
N LYS A 633 -0.19 -33.83 12.40
CA LYS A 633 0.26 -32.72 13.25
C LYS A 633 -0.51 -32.71 14.57
N GLN A 634 -1.83 -32.87 14.54
CA GLN A 634 -2.66 -32.95 15.74
C GLN A 634 -2.33 -34.15 16.61
N GLN A 635 -2.08 -35.33 16.01
CA GLN A 635 -1.65 -36.52 16.74
C GLN A 635 -0.28 -36.33 17.39
N ARG A 636 0.68 -35.67 16.72
CA ARG A 636 2.00 -35.34 17.31
C ARG A 636 1.87 -34.38 18.49
N ILE A 637 1.00 -33.38 18.38
CA ILE A 637 0.68 -32.44 19.48
C ILE A 637 0.05 -33.21 20.65
N LYS A 638 -0.89 -34.10 20.37
CA LYS A 638 -1.61 -34.90 21.38
C LYS A 638 -0.70 -35.92 22.08
N ASN A 639 0.29 -36.46 21.36
CA ASN A 639 1.23 -37.46 21.88
C ASN A 639 2.46 -36.86 22.60
N GLY A 640 2.54 -35.53 22.76
CA GLY A 640 3.50 -34.88 23.65
C GLY A 640 4.96 -34.94 23.20
N ASP A 641 5.23 -35.16 21.91
CA ASP A 641 6.59 -35.32 21.39
C ASP A 641 7.26 -33.95 21.13
N LEU A 642 7.60 -33.24 22.21
CA LEU A 642 8.57 -32.15 22.22
C LEU A 642 9.80 -32.56 23.03
N GLY A 643 10.62 -33.42 22.44
CA GLY A 643 11.96 -33.76 22.90
C GLY A 643 13.05 -33.05 22.09
N SER A 644 13.53 -31.90 22.58
CA SER A 644 14.89 -31.34 22.44
C SER A 644 15.71 -31.63 21.17
N GLY A 645 15.84 -30.63 20.27
CA GLY A 645 16.77 -30.68 19.12
C GLY A 645 16.96 -29.36 18.38
N ARG A 646 17.54 -28.35 19.06
CA ARG A 646 18.09 -27.07 18.60
C ARG A 646 18.56 -27.01 17.11
N ARG A 647 18.10 -26.00 16.34
CA ARG A 647 18.85 -24.78 15.96
C ARG A 647 18.06 -23.91 14.97
N SER A 648 17.65 -22.74 15.43
CA SER A 648 17.38 -21.59 14.59
C SER A 648 18.69 -20.94 14.15
N SER A 649 18.76 -20.59 12.87
CA SER A 649 19.70 -19.62 12.27
C SER A 649 18.99 -19.06 11.04
N SER A 650 18.94 -17.77 10.73
CA SER A 650 19.45 -16.56 11.37
C SER A 650 18.89 -15.41 10.54
N ALA A 651 18.10 -14.50 11.13
CA ALA A 651 17.74 -13.24 10.49
C ALA A 651 18.71 -12.15 10.97
N SER A 652 19.48 -11.65 10.02
CA SER A 652 20.45 -10.58 10.14
C SER A 652 19.78 -9.24 10.42
N ARG A 653 20.33 -8.42 11.34
CA ARG A 653 20.32 -6.94 11.32
C ARG A 653 21.24 -6.39 12.44
N PRO A 654 21.71 -5.13 12.38
CA PRO A 654 23.14 -4.86 12.34
C PRO A 654 23.71 -4.14 13.58
N GLY A 655 25.02 -4.34 13.75
CA GLY A 655 26.05 -3.48 14.35
C GLY A 655 25.70 -2.46 15.44
N SER A 656 26.26 -2.67 16.64
CA SER A 656 27.00 -1.62 17.35
C SER A 656 27.88 -2.19 18.47
N GLY A 657 29.16 -1.78 18.46
CA GLY A 657 29.85 -1.24 19.65
C GLY A 657 30.35 -2.15 20.77
N ARG A 658 31.66 -2.44 20.71
CA ARG A 658 32.66 -2.28 21.79
C ARG A 658 32.73 -3.25 23.00
N SER A 659 33.90 -3.90 23.02
CA SER A 659 34.89 -3.99 24.11
C SER A 659 34.65 -4.90 25.33
N GLY A 660 35.66 -5.76 25.58
CA GLY A 660 36.10 -6.06 26.95
C GLY A 660 36.06 -7.53 27.37
N SER A 661 37.02 -8.33 26.89
CA SER A 661 37.60 -9.41 27.70
C SER A 661 38.28 -8.81 28.95
N PRO A 662 38.61 -9.54 30.04
CA PRO A 662 39.10 -10.91 29.93
C PRO A 662 39.01 -11.86 31.17
N LYS A 663 39.59 -13.06 30.96
CA LYS A 663 40.28 -13.96 31.92
C LYS A 663 39.48 -15.04 32.65
N SER A 664 39.81 -16.26 32.24
CA SER A 664 39.84 -17.53 32.98
C SER A 664 40.75 -17.45 34.23
N PRO A 665 40.78 -18.47 35.13
CA PRO A 665 41.68 -19.60 34.87
C PRO A 665 41.20 -20.99 35.38
N THR A 666 41.59 -22.02 34.61
CA THR A 666 42.13 -23.36 34.96
C THR A 666 41.90 -23.99 36.36
N VAL A 667 41.71 -25.33 36.41
CA VAL A 667 42.73 -26.30 36.88
C VAL A 667 42.22 -27.76 36.85
N PHE A 668 43.17 -28.66 36.52
CA PHE A 668 43.19 -30.12 36.44
C PHE A 668 42.92 -30.89 37.76
N GLY A 669 42.57 -32.18 37.64
CA GLY A 669 42.90 -33.23 38.63
C GLY A 669 41.92 -34.42 38.63
N ARG A 670 42.22 -35.52 37.92
CA ARG A 670 42.75 -36.81 38.43
C ARG A 670 41.84 -37.58 39.42
N SER A 671 41.36 -38.73 38.93
CA SER A 671 40.93 -39.97 39.65
C SER A 671 42.11 -40.58 40.48
N PRO A 672 41.99 -41.71 41.24
CA PRO A 672 40.97 -42.78 41.22
C PRO A 672 40.64 -43.51 42.56
N ASP A 673 39.80 -44.56 42.42
CA ASP A 673 39.75 -45.85 43.16
C ASP A 673 38.80 -46.14 44.34
N LEU A 674 38.40 -47.43 44.35
CA LEU A 674 37.67 -48.27 45.35
C LEU A 674 36.13 -48.30 45.20
N GLY A 675 35.41 -49.42 45.13
CA GLY A 675 35.71 -50.85 45.19
C GLY A 675 34.44 -51.67 45.54
N ARG A 676 34.32 -52.89 44.98
CA ARG A 676 33.64 -54.11 45.49
C ARG A 676 32.09 -54.25 45.59
N ASN A 677 31.66 -55.37 44.97
CA ASN A 677 30.78 -56.47 45.48
C ASN A 677 29.23 -56.47 45.34
N LEU A 678 28.74 -57.34 44.45
CA LEU A 678 27.84 -58.51 44.62
C LEU A 678 26.56 -58.46 45.52
N SER A 679 25.37 -58.51 44.88
CA SER A 679 24.09 -59.30 45.10
C SER A 679 23.44 -59.38 46.52
N PRO A 680 22.21 -59.92 46.81
CA PRO A 680 21.14 -60.60 46.01
C PRO A 680 19.63 -60.34 46.39
N LEU A 681 18.71 -60.99 45.65
CA LEU A 681 17.28 -61.44 45.85
C LEU A 681 16.51 -61.24 47.20
N ARG A 682 15.19 -60.90 47.14
CA ARG A 682 13.99 -61.75 47.51
C ARG A 682 12.65 -61.00 47.76
N ARG A 683 11.55 -61.61 47.25
CA ARG A 683 10.15 -61.84 47.76
C ARG A 683 9.29 -60.61 48.16
N THR A 684 7.95 -60.55 48.10
CA THR A 684 6.83 -61.49 48.37
C THR A 684 5.50 -61.00 47.72
N SER A 685 4.57 -61.93 47.43
CA SER A 685 3.15 -61.75 47.05
C SER A 685 2.24 -61.32 48.22
N PRO A 686 0.91 -61.12 48.03
CA PRO A 686 -0.05 -62.23 48.22
C PRO A 686 -1.29 -62.28 47.29
N ILE A 687 -2.03 -63.38 47.47
CA ILE A 687 -3.11 -64.01 46.67
C ILE A 687 -4.50 -63.71 47.26
N GLN A 688 -5.56 -63.73 46.42
CA GLN A 688 -6.89 -64.23 46.81
C GLN A 688 -7.60 -64.89 45.61
N ALA A 689 -8.32 -66.00 45.87
CA ALA A 689 -8.87 -66.95 44.88
C ALA A 689 -10.32 -67.36 45.23
N LEU A 690 -11.06 -67.93 44.23
CA LEU A 690 -12.17 -68.94 44.23
C LEU A 690 -13.17 -68.60 43.08
N GLY A 691 -13.67 -69.47 42.18
CA GLY A 691 -13.74 -70.94 42.03
C GLY A 691 -14.19 -71.37 40.59
N PRO A 692 -14.58 -72.66 40.31
CA PRO A 692 -14.36 -73.33 39.00
C PRO A 692 -15.59 -73.95 38.24
N GLY A 693 -15.37 -74.31 36.95
CA GLY A 693 -16.16 -75.30 36.12
C GLY A 693 -17.05 -74.66 35.04
N ARG A 694 -17.24 -75.12 33.78
CA ARG A 694 -17.09 -76.40 33.02
C ARG A 694 -16.92 -76.05 31.51
N GLY A 695 -16.10 -76.76 30.72
CA GLY A 695 -16.56 -77.77 29.72
C GLY A 695 -16.71 -77.25 28.27
N SER A 696 -15.80 -77.61 27.35
CA SER A 696 -15.93 -77.46 25.87
C SER A 696 -16.64 -78.71 25.28
N PRO A 697 -17.25 -78.73 24.05
CA PRO A 697 -16.53 -78.56 22.76
C PRO A 697 -17.34 -78.07 21.52
N GLY A 698 -16.66 -77.71 20.43
CA GLY A 698 -17.26 -77.66 19.08
C GLY A 698 -16.48 -76.83 18.05
N ARG A 699 -15.74 -77.51 17.15
CA ARG A 699 -15.03 -76.93 15.99
C ARG A 699 -16.01 -76.22 15.03
N GLY A 700 -15.65 -75.01 14.61
CA GLY A 700 -16.23 -74.31 13.46
C GLY A 700 -15.11 -73.63 12.66
N VAL A 701 -14.97 -74.07 11.41
CA VAL A 701 -14.11 -73.62 10.31
C VAL A 701 -13.64 -72.16 10.40
N SER A 702 -12.32 -71.94 10.33
CA SER A 702 -11.73 -70.62 10.06
C SER A 702 -11.97 -70.22 8.61
N PRO A 703 -12.56 -69.03 8.31
CA PRO A 703 -12.34 -68.37 7.03
C PRO A 703 -10.94 -67.74 7.03
N ALA A 704 -10.35 -67.71 5.84
CA ALA A 704 -9.02 -67.22 5.56
C ALA A 704 -8.76 -65.80 6.08
N ALA A 705 -7.49 -65.53 6.39
CA ALA A 705 -6.98 -64.27 6.89
C ALA A 705 -7.31 -63.11 5.93
N ASN A 706 -8.12 -62.16 6.41
CA ASN A 706 -8.21 -60.83 5.82
C ASN A 706 -6.87 -60.11 6.00
N SER A 707 -6.38 -59.52 4.91
CA SER A 707 -5.23 -58.61 4.86
C SER A 707 -5.56 -57.18 5.32
N ASP A 708 -6.67 -56.96 6.03
CA ASP A 708 -7.13 -55.65 6.49
C ASP A 708 -6.62 -55.31 7.89
N LEU A 709 -5.29 -55.26 8.06
CA LEU A 709 -4.70 -54.76 9.30
C LEU A 709 -3.74 -53.61 8.98
N PHE A 710 -4.24 -52.41 9.30
CA PHE A 710 -3.67 -51.07 9.21
C PHE A 710 -3.71 -50.39 7.84
N ASP A 711 -4.89 -49.86 7.48
CA ASP A 711 -5.00 -48.62 6.72
C ASP A 711 -5.16 -47.44 7.72
N PRO A 712 -4.18 -46.52 7.83
CA PRO A 712 -4.29 -45.36 8.72
C PRO A 712 -5.48 -44.43 8.39
N MET A 713 -6.10 -44.58 7.21
CA MET A 713 -7.30 -43.83 6.81
C MET A 713 -8.58 -44.36 7.45
N SER A 714 -8.61 -45.64 7.86
CA SER A 714 -9.81 -46.27 8.45
C SER A 714 -10.14 -45.74 9.86
N GLU A 715 -9.21 -45.06 10.53
CA GLU A 715 -9.41 -44.44 11.86
C GLU A 715 -9.52 -42.92 11.79
N MET A 716 -9.44 -42.32 10.58
CA MET A 716 -9.41 -40.88 10.41
C MET A 716 -10.80 -40.31 10.18
N ASP A 717 -11.29 -39.50 11.12
CA ASP A 717 -12.47 -38.66 10.90
C ASP A 717 -12.05 -37.42 10.09
N PHE A 718 -12.41 -37.41 8.80
CA PHE A 718 -12.10 -36.33 7.87
C PHE A 718 -12.84 -35.03 8.20
N ARG A 719 -13.85 -35.08 9.09
CA ARG A 719 -14.70 -33.93 9.47
C ARG A 719 -15.25 -33.18 8.26
N SER A 720 -15.52 -33.88 7.18
CA SER A 720 -16.03 -33.31 5.95
C SER A 720 -17.54 -33.17 6.03
N SER A 721 -18.06 -32.06 5.52
CA SER A 721 -19.52 -31.93 5.33
C SER A 721 -19.90 -32.62 4.03
N LYS A 722 -20.84 -33.57 4.08
CA LYS A 722 -21.31 -34.29 2.87
C LYS A 722 -21.88 -33.35 1.80
N THR A 723 -22.44 -32.22 2.20
CA THR A 723 -23.01 -31.22 1.26
C THR A 723 -21.93 -30.38 0.58
N ASN A 724 -20.81 -30.13 1.27
CA ASN A 724 -19.77 -29.16 0.86
C ASN A 724 -18.43 -29.87 0.61
N THR A 725 -18.49 -31.14 0.21
CA THR A 725 -17.34 -31.92 -0.24
C THR A 725 -17.67 -32.42 -1.64
N TRP A 726 -16.93 -31.95 -2.62
CA TRP A 726 -17.15 -32.26 -4.02
C TRP A 726 -16.24 -33.38 -4.47
N ILE A 727 -16.76 -34.19 -5.39
CA ILE A 727 -16.09 -35.35 -5.95
C ILE A 727 -15.79 -35.05 -7.41
N THR A 728 -14.50 -35.07 -7.74
CA THR A 728 -14.00 -34.90 -9.10
C THR A 728 -13.20 -36.12 -9.52
N PHE A 729 -12.96 -36.26 -10.82
CA PHE A 729 -11.87 -37.11 -11.24
C PHE A 729 -10.56 -36.43 -10.87
N PHE A 730 -9.63 -37.23 -10.37
CA PHE A 730 -8.26 -36.85 -10.04
C PHE A 730 -7.49 -36.17 -11.19
N HIS A 731 -7.93 -36.39 -12.44
CA HIS A 731 -7.41 -35.70 -13.61
C HIS A 731 -8.42 -35.71 -14.76
N SER A 732 -8.49 -34.64 -15.58
CA SER A 732 -9.44 -34.54 -16.70
C SER A 732 -9.28 -35.64 -17.76
N SER A 733 -8.06 -36.18 -17.94
CA SER A 733 -7.83 -37.38 -18.78
C SER A 733 -8.57 -38.63 -18.31
N VAL A 734 -8.86 -38.77 -17.01
CA VAL A 734 -9.63 -39.90 -16.50
C VAL A 734 -11.09 -39.75 -16.92
N LYS A 735 -11.65 -38.55 -16.78
CA LYS A 735 -12.99 -38.21 -17.29
C LYS A 735 -13.10 -38.46 -18.79
N GLU A 736 -12.10 -38.04 -19.57
CA GLU A 736 -12.03 -38.24 -21.02
C GLU A 736 -11.92 -39.72 -21.41
N PHE A 737 -11.12 -40.51 -20.68
CA PHE A 737 -11.03 -41.95 -20.88
C PHE A 737 -12.40 -42.59 -20.78
N PHE A 738 -13.15 -42.28 -19.71
CA PHE A 738 -14.50 -42.77 -19.56
C PHE A 738 -15.44 -42.18 -20.61
N SER A 739 -15.34 -40.90 -20.96
CA SER A 739 -16.24 -40.25 -21.92
C SER A 739 -16.08 -40.73 -23.38
N THR A 740 -14.88 -41.14 -23.78
CA THR A 740 -14.55 -41.40 -25.19
C THR A 740 -14.31 -42.88 -25.50
N GLN A 741 -13.77 -43.65 -24.56
CA GLN A 741 -13.43 -45.05 -24.79
C GLN A 741 -14.54 -45.96 -24.28
N ASN A 742 -14.96 -46.91 -25.12
CA ASN A 742 -15.83 -47.98 -24.64
C ASN A 742 -15.00 -48.98 -23.83
N SER A 743 -15.02 -48.80 -22.50
CA SER A 743 -14.26 -49.65 -21.58
C SER A 743 -14.97 -50.97 -21.25
N SER A 744 -16.15 -51.23 -21.83
CA SER A 744 -16.84 -52.53 -21.71
C SER A 744 -16.01 -53.74 -22.18
N LYS A 745 -14.89 -53.51 -22.89
CA LYS A 745 -13.97 -54.54 -23.37
C LYS A 745 -12.73 -54.77 -22.50
N LEU A 746 -12.55 -54.08 -21.37
CA LEU A 746 -11.28 -54.05 -20.62
C LEU A 746 -11.12 -55.09 -19.48
N GLY A 747 -12.06 -56.01 -19.28
CA GLY A 747 -11.93 -57.08 -18.27
C GLY A 747 -13.27 -57.47 -17.65
N ALA A 748 -13.26 -58.45 -16.76
CA ALA A 748 -14.47 -58.99 -16.14
C ALA A 748 -15.01 -58.06 -15.03
N GLY A 749 -16.17 -57.44 -15.25
CA GLY A 749 -16.99 -56.82 -14.19
C GLY A 749 -16.97 -55.30 -14.12
N ILE A 750 -15.82 -54.64 -14.27
CA ILE A 750 -15.72 -53.17 -14.31
C ILE A 750 -15.76 -52.69 -15.76
N GLY A 751 -16.77 -51.92 -16.12
CA GLY A 751 -16.98 -51.49 -17.50
C GLY A 751 -17.90 -50.28 -17.60
N PHE A 752 -17.48 -49.33 -18.44
CA PHE A 752 -18.20 -48.10 -18.71
C PHE A 752 -18.43 -47.96 -20.22
N ASP A 753 -19.71 -47.91 -20.60
CA ASP A 753 -20.16 -47.52 -21.93
C ASP A 753 -20.82 -46.13 -21.82
N PRO A 754 -20.29 -45.09 -22.47
CA PRO A 754 -20.78 -43.72 -22.33
C PRO A 754 -22.27 -43.57 -22.67
N LEU A 755 -22.74 -44.25 -23.72
CA LEU A 755 -24.12 -44.13 -24.19
C LEU A 755 -25.08 -44.86 -23.26
N ILE A 756 -24.73 -46.08 -22.84
CA ILE A 756 -25.55 -46.85 -21.90
C ILE A 756 -25.65 -46.12 -20.56
N SER A 757 -24.55 -45.53 -20.10
CA SER A 757 -24.48 -44.78 -18.83
C SER A 757 -25.34 -43.52 -18.87
N ARG A 758 -25.26 -42.73 -19.94
CA ARG A 758 -26.14 -41.57 -20.14
C ARG A 758 -27.61 -41.95 -20.16
N ILE A 759 -27.96 -43.05 -20.83
CA ILE A 759 -29.35 -43.57 -20.86
C ILE A 759 -29.80 -44.02 -19.47
N HIS A 760 -28.94 -44.71 -18.72
CA HIS A 760 -29.20 -45.16 -17.35
C HIS A 760 -29.46 -43.98 -16.41
N ILE A 761 -28.61 -42.95 -16.44
CA ILE A 761 -28.76 -41.74 -15.64
C ILE A 761 -30.03 -40.98 -16.02
N LEU A 762 -30.28 -40.77 -17.31
CA LEU A 762 -31.50 -40.10 -17.79
C LEU A 762 -32.77 -40.83 -17.32
N ARG A 763 -32.80 -42.16 -17.42
CA ARG A 763 -33.93 -42.97 -16.92
C ARG A 763 -34.12 -42.80 -15.41
N THR A 764 -33.01 -42.76 -14.67
CA THR A 764 -33.04 -42.59 -13.21
C THR A 764 -33.57 -41.21 -12.85
N CYS A 765 -33.05 -40.14 -13.47
CA CYS A 765 -33.53 -38.77 -13.29
C CYS A 765 -35.01 -38.61 -13.67
N LEU A 766 -35.45 -39.16 -14.81
CA LEU A 766 -36.86 -39.17 -15.18
C LEU A 766 -37.74 -39.89 -14.16
N SER A 767 -37.26 -40.98 -13.57
CA SER A 767 -38.00 -41.73 -12.54
C SER A 767 -38.23 -40.91 -11.27
N ILE A 768 -37.29 -40.02 -10.90
CA ILE A 768 -37.41 -39.11 -9.76
C ILE A 768 -38.61 -38.17 -9.94
N PHE A 769 -38.77 -37.61 -11.14
CA PHE A 769 -39.85 -36.64 -11.43
C PHE A 769 -41.19 -37.32 -11.76
N THR A 770 -41.16 -38.50 -12.37
CA THR A 770 -42.39 -39.19 -12.84
C THR A 770 -43.00 -40.13 -11.79
N ASN A 771 -42.20 -40.71 -10.90
CA ASN A 771 -42.66 -41.69 -9.91
C ASN A 771 -42.36 -41.24 -8.48
N LYS A 772 -43.06 -40.20 -8.04
CA LYS A 772 -42.90 -39.60 -6.70
C LYS A 772 -43.05 -40.61 -5.56
N ALA A 773 -43.98 -41.55 -5.69
CA ALA A 773 -44.22 -42.59 -4.67
C ALA A 773 -43.06 -43.60 -4.54
N ALA A 774 -42.35 -43.90 -5.65
CA ALA A 774 -41.14 -44.72 -5.58
C ALA A 774 -39.96 -43.93 -5.02
N PHE A 775 -39.83 -42.65 -5.40
CA PHE A 775 -38.77 -41.79 -4.90
C PHE A 775 -38.89 -41.52 -3.38
N GLU A 776 -40.11 -41.36 -2.86
CA GLU A 776 -40.37 -41.18 -1.43
C GLU A 776 -40.05 -42.43 -0.57
N LYS A 777 -39.98 -43.62 -1.18
CA LYS A 777 -39.61 -44.86 -0.48
C LYS A 777 -38.12 -44.97 -0.19
N TYR A 778 -37.26 -44.29 -0.96
CA TYR A 778 -35.84 -44.25 -0.65
C TYR A 778 -35.63 -43.49 0.66
N ARG A 779 -34.75 -44.03 1.52
CA ARG A 779 -34.36 -43.43 2.81
C ARG A 779 -33.37 -42.27 2.62
N LEU A 780 -33.67 -41.40 1.66
CA LEU A 780 -32.98 -40.15 1.44
C LEU A 780 -33.47 -39.13 2.47
N GLY A 781 -32.56 -38.47 3.19
CA GLY A 781 -32.89 -37.33 4.05
C GLY A 781 -33.52 -36.18 3.24
N ALA A 782 -34.08 -35.17 3.92
CA ALA A 782 -34.70 -34.02 3.24
C ALA A 782 -33.72 -33.30 2.30
N SER A 783 -32.48 -33.07 2.77
CA SER A 783 -31.37 -32.51 1.98
C SER A 783 -31.05 -33.35 0.76
N GLY A 784 -30.68 -34.63 0.92
CA GLY A 784 -30.38 -35.51 -0.21
C GLY A 784 -31.48 -35.64 -1.28
N ARG A 785 -32.76 -35.49 -0.92
CA ARG A 785 -33.87 -35.45 -1.92
C ARG A 785 -33.88 -34.17 -2.74
N GLU A 786 -33.57 -33.03 -2.14
CA GLU A 786 -33.45 -31.76 -2.84
C GLU A 786 -32.20 -31.75 -3.70
N SER A 787 -31.07 -32.20 -3.16
CA SER A 787 -29.79 -32.34 -3.88
C SER A 787 -29.90 -33.21 -5.13
N MET A 788 -30.62 -34.34 -5.06
CA MET A 788 -30.85 -35.20 -6.23
C MET A 788 -31.80 -34.60 -7.26
N LYS A 789 -32.81 -33.84 -6.83
CA LYS A 789 -33.67 -33.12 -7.78
C LYS A 789 -32.87 -32.07 -8.53
N HIS A 790 -32.02 -31.31 -7.84
CA HIS A 790 -31.13 -30.33 -8.46
C HIS A 790 -30.15 -30.97 -9.44
N THR A 791 -29.57 -32.12 -9.09
CA THR A 791 -28.63 -32.85 -9.97
C THR A 791 -29.28 -33.32 -11.27
N CYS A 792 -30.58 -33.63 -11.21
CA CYS A 792 -31.32 -34.21 -12.33
C CYS A 792 -32.14 -33.21 -13.15
N THR A 793 -32.29 -31.97 -12.68
CA THR A 793 -32.81 -30.83 -13.46
C THR A 793 -31.71 -30.27 -14.32
#